data_AF-A0A0R2LDC1-F1
#
_entry.id   AF-A0A0R2LDC1-F1
#
_cell.length_a   1.000
_cell.length_b   1.000
_cell.length_c   1.000
_cell.angle_alpha   90.00
_cell.angle_beta   90.00
_cell.angle_gamma   90.00
#
_symmetry.space_group_name_H-M   'P 1'
#
loop_
_entity.id
_entity.type
_entity.pdbx_description
1 polymer ?
#
loop_
_entity_poly.entity_id
_entity_poly.type
_entity_poly.pdbx_seq_one_letter_code
_entity_poly.pdbx_strand_id
1 'polypeptide(L)'
;MKKFKMMALTGILLSSAILGANTSVAQAASNNAINVNKSGFNNAIQVINDLLNSSLTANKVNSQTQFSDMANESDMNVEPIFGEQSSSSFNETLQSELNVVDSSSQLVPMKVVTPDDHGFTDKVSYTLNGVTKIVNVHYNYAMPTLTFGAGANAQYLNVKAGNTDAIDAAAISTNGLKVNTTNKTDANGTSNATSIDVDKNNYSSANATSTVQFTPRDSYARGIFANRTVNVYQEPNWDNVNKQMTFQSGDNVTNQQQVYIQDNHRYLITMSNYDKENNTVDYSATAIDSKGNTINDSLNSKAITYTTTGRTIEPNTSDATPSYTIIFKDGDNTIGTSINKADGISDDGIITISPETVEAAATKVGVTLKSTPTAKTIDASTTTNNLSQTYSASTTADTTVNYFSTVTGKSLNAPEELKGANGDPKILSIPTGYKLANVSDLVQTLNADQPTKDVYVTPIKTTVGNLSYTVTFRDKDTGKVVGSEVKSEGNLGDYIGLTAPDGYAFSTILDHGFVLLKNNQSVTKYVTAADTPYSISYVDQDTGKEVGTQSGKGADGSDVTLKSPDNYAFVSADDMTYTIDKSDTATKTVYVKKSNQTVDNIVAGYPQNGYIKIYDANGKLNNDVVLTEGSSWIVDKTQTIKGSEYYRVATNEYVKASDVYKYTPLQSIVTTRGTNVTPVYNSRGQLLANVALDTNTPWYTDRSAEIRGSLMYRVSTDGWVKASDVDLTK
;
A
#
# COMPACT_ATOMS: atom_id res chain seq x y z
N MET A 1 -50.48 29.81 -6.58
CA MET A 1 -50.75 29.37 -5.19
C MET A 1 -51.93 28.42 -5.17
N LYS A 2 -51.74 27.16 -4.76
CA LYS A 2 -52.72 26.37 -4.02
C LYS A 2 -51.96 25.25 -3.30
N LYS A 3 -51.99 25.32 -1.97
CA LYS A 3 -51.31 24.44 -1.01
C LYS A 3 -52.18 23.21 -0.80
N PHE A 4 -51.59 22.02 -0.93
CA PHE A 4 -52.16 20.78 -0.45
C PHE A 4 -52.08 20.77 1.09
N LYS A 5 -53.18 20.39 1.76
CA LYS A 5 -53.24 20.22 3.21
C LYS A 5 -53.18 18.73 3.53
N MET A 6 -52.15 18.35 4.27
CA MET A 6 -52.08 17.15 5.09
C MET A 6 -53.05 17.33 6.28
N MET A 7 -53.89 16.34 6.58
CA MET A 7 -54.47 16.19 7.92
C MET A 7 -54.88 14.74 8.18
N ALA A 8 -54.44 14.25 9.33
CA ALA A 8 -54.87 13.02 9.98
C ALA A 8 -56.35 13.09 10.40
N LEU A 9 -57.02 11.94 10.34
CA LEU A 9 -58.36 11.73 10.88
C LEU A 9 -58.27 10.67 11.99
N THR A 10 -58.03 11.10 13.22
CA THR A 10 -58.45 10.38 14.44
C THR A 10 -59.75 11.03 14.93
N GLY A 11 -60.77 10.19 15.13
CA GLY A 11 -62.19 10.57 15.14
C GLY A 11 -62.74 11.16 16.43
N ILE A 12 -64.09 11.19 16.54
CA ILE A 12 -64.89 10.83 17.75
C ILE A 12 -66.41 11.14 17.61
N LEU A 13 -67.21 10.12 17.98
CA LEU A 13 -68.55 10.00 18.62
C LEU A 13 -69.76 10.91 18.29
N LEU A 14 -70.88 10.23 18.01
CA LEU A 14 -72.24 10.71 18.22
C LEU A 14 -72.72 10.38 19.64
N SER A 15 -72.69 11.39 20.52
CA SER A 15 -73.81 11.72 21.42
C SER A 15 -73.78 13.21 21.80
N SER A 16 -74.83 13.94 21.36
CA SER A 16 -75.37 15.25 21.80
C SER A 16 -74.56 16.57 21.73
N ALA A 17 -75.05 17.44 20.81
CA ALA A 17 -75.35 18.89 20.94
C ALA A 17 -74.30 20.00 20.70
N ILE A 18 -74.60 20.80 19.65
CA ILE A 18 -74.43 22.26 19.42
C ILE A 18 -73.03 22.84 19.07
N LEU A 19 -72.85 23.06 17.75
CA LEU A 19 -72.50 24.31 17.03
C LEU A 19 -71.65 25.41 17.73
N GLY A 20 -70.54 25.81 17.08
CA GLY A 20 -70.11 27.22 17.05
C GLY A 20 -68.64 27.53 17.37
N ALA A 21 -67.83 27.56 16.32
CA ALA A 21 -66.79 28.57 16.00
C ALA A 21 -65.73 29.05 17.04
N ASN A 22 -64.50 29.05 16.51
CA ASN A 22 -63.41 30.03 16.68
C ASN A 22 -62.41 29.89 17.85
N THR A 23 -61.14 29.74 17.44
CA THR A 23 -59.92 30.43 17.93
C THR A 23 -59.66 30.41 19.45
N SER A 24 -58.54 29.87 19.95
CA SER A 24 -57.19 30.47 19.87
C SER A 24 -56.16 29.50 20.49
N VAL A 25 -55.05 29.20 19.81
CA VAL A 25 -53.67 29.64 20.13
C VAL A 25 -53.14 29.26 21.52
N ALA A 26 -52.15 28.35 21.54
CA ALA A 26 -50.91 28.63 22.27
C ALA A 26 -49.75 28.51 21.27
N GLN A 27 -49.15 29.66 20.97
CA GLN A 27 -47.80 29.77 20.44
C GLN A 27 -46.82 29.20 21.47
N ALA A 28 -45.88 28.36 21.03
CA ALA A 28 -44.50 28.61 21.41
C ALA A 28 -43.84 29.27 20.20
N ALA A 29 -43.61 30.58 20.33
CA ALA A 29 -42.79 31.32 19.40
C ALA A 29 -41.35 30.80 19.45
N SER A 30 -40.81 30.45 18.29
CA SER A 30 -39.42 30.70 17.91
C SER A 30 -39.41 30.41 16.40
N ASN A 31 -39.19 31.31 15.43
CA ASN A 31 -38.50 32.60 15.37
C ASN A 31 -37.09 32.67 15.95
N ASN A 32 -36.61 31.61 16.58
CA ASN A 32 -35.22 31.26 16.41
C ASN A 32 -35.18 30.20 15.30
N ALA A 33 -34.04 30.07 14.62
CA ALA A 33 -33.70 28.82 13.97
C ALA A 33 -34.07 27.63 14.87
N ILE A 34 -34.07 26.40 14.36
CA ILE A 34 -33.71 25.29 15.24
C ILE A 34 -32.36 25.72 15.83
N ASN A 35 -32.35 26.32 17.02
CA ASN A 35 -31.25 26.24 17.93
C ASN A 35 -31.35 24.77 18.35
N VAL A 36 -30.87 23.93 17.44
CA VAL A 36 -30.00 22.82 17.76
C VAL A 36 -29.20 23.38 18.91
N ASN A 37 -29.14 22.67 20.03
CA ASN A 37 -28.22 23.08 21.05
C ASN A 37 -26.82 23.05 20.43
N LYS A 38 -26.45 24.18 19.82
CA LYS A 38 -25.20 24.40 19.17
C LYS A 38 -24.15 24.62 20.24
N SER A 39 -24.45 24.65 21.53
CA SER A 39 -23.37 24.48 22.51
C SER A 39 -22.68 23.11 22.34
N GLY A 40 -23.38 22.09 21.83
CA GLY A 40 -22.78 20.81 21.42
C GLY A 40 -22.26 20.78 19.97
N PHE A 41 -22.92 21.47 19.03
CA PHE A 41 -22.49 21.51 17.62
C PHE A 41 -21.47 22.60 17.29
N ASN A 42 -21.34 23.64 18.10
CA ASN A 42 -20.29 24.65 17.96
C ASN A 42 -18.96 24.02 18.31
N ASN A 43 -18.87 23.08 19.26
CA ASN A 43 -17.58 22.40 19.47
C ASN A 43 -17.19 21.53 18.27
N ALA A 44 -18.14 20.83 17.62
CA ALA A 44 -17.83 20.04 16.43
C ALA A 44 -17.56 20.90 15.19
N ILE A 45 -18.36 21.94 14.94
CA ILE A 45 -18.20 22.85 13.79
C ILE A 45 -17.06 23.84 14.02
N GLN A 46 -16.73 24.25 15.24
CA GLN A 46 -15.57 25.07 15.59
C GLN A 46 -14.30 24.24 15.58
N VAL A 47 -14.29 22.98 16.03
CA VAL A 47 -13.13 22.09 15.83
C VAL A 47 -12.93 21.77 14.35
N ILE A 48 -14.00 21.52 13.59
CA ILE A 48 -13.93 21.31 12.14
C ILE A 48 -13.54 22.60 11.40
N ASN A 49 -14.03 23.76 11.81
CA ASN A 49 -13.65 25.06 11.24
C ASN A 49 -12.26 25.52 11.72
N ASP A 50 -11.77 25.11 12.89
CA ASP A 50 -10.41 25.38 13.34
C ASP A 50 -9.43 24.45 12.59
N LEU A 51 -9.84 23.21 12.29
CA LEU A 51 -9.11 22.28 11.39
C LEU A 51 -9.12 22.73 9.92
N LEU A 52 -10.23 23.33 9.45
CA LEU A 52 -10.42 23.74 8.05
C LEU A 52 -9.99 25.19 7.78
N ASN A 53 -10.03 26.08 8.78
CA ASN A 53 -9.57 27.48 8.68
C ASN A 53 -8.13 27.67 9.17
N SER A 54 -7.49 26.67 9.80
CA SER A 54 -6.03 26.63 9.79
C SER A 54 -5.61 26.28 8.37
N SER A 55 -5.43 27.29 7.53
CA SER A 55 -4.81 27.17 6.21
C SER A 55 -3.33 26.72 6.28
N LEU A 56 -2.89 26.20 7.43
CA LEU A 56 -1.58 25.64 7.70
C LEU A 56 -1.78 24.34 8.50
N THR A 57 -1.47 23.22 7.84
CA THR A 57 -1.08 21.91 8.42
C THR A 57 -2.10 21.10 9.24
N ALA A 58 -3.13 20.55 8.60
CA ALA A 58 -3.77 19.29 9.07
C ALA A 58 -2.93 18.03 8.75
N ASN A 59 -1.76 18.19 8.11
CA ASN A 59 -0.90 17.08 7.66
C ASN A 59 0.40 16.88 8.45
N LYS A 60 0.61 17.58 9.56
CA LYS A 60 1.81 17.42 10.41
C LYS A 60 1.53 17.74 11.89
N VAL A 61 0.80 16.88 12.58
CA VAL A 61 0.82 16.91 14.05
C VAL A 61 1.99 16.03 14.49
N ASN A 62 3.19 16.59 14.57
CA ASN A 62 4.31 15.89 15.18
C ASN A 62 3.96 15.53 16.63
N SER A 63 4.61 14.52 17.20
CA SER A 63 4.38 14.12 18.60
C SER A 63 4.53 15.32 19.54
N GLN A 64 3.50 15.58 20.36
CA GLN A 64 3.55 16.67 21.35
C GLN A 64 4.60 16.37 22.42
N THR A 65 5.45 17.34 22.70
CA THR A 65 6.37 17.27 23.85
C THR A 65 5.87 18.19 24.95
N GLN A 66 5.60 17.63 26.13
CA GLN A 66 5.21 18.43 27.29
C GLN A 66 6.42 19.22 27.81
N PHE A 67 6.25 20.54 27.99
CA PHE A 67 7.31 21.40 28.52
C PHE A 67 7.81 20.91 29.88
N SER A 68 6.96 20.30 30.71
CA SER A 68 7.36 19.70 31.99
C SER A 68 8.40 18.60 31.83
N ASP A 69 8.28 17.81 30.76
CA ASP A 69 9.02 16.56 30.55
C ASP A 69 10.36 16.81 29.85
N MET A 70 10.52 18.00 29.25
CA MET A 70 11.75 18.42 28.59
C MET A 70 12.87 18.72 29.58
N ALA A 71 14.07 18.20 29.31
CA ALA A 71 15.28 18.70 29.96
C ALA A 71 15.77 20.00 29.31
N ASN A 72 16.52 20.82 30.06
CA ASN A 72 17.28 21.91 29.46
C ASN A 72 18.39 21.33 28.58
N GLU A 73 18.64 21.95 27.43
CA GLU A 73 19.57 21.47 26.39
C GLU A 73 19.17 20.10 25.80
N SER A 74 17.87 19.83 25.71
CA SER A 74 17.36 18.63 25.03
C SER A 74 17.51 18.72 23.52
N ASP A 75 17.80 17.59 22.88
CA ASP A 75 17.89 17.47 21.43
C ASP A 75 16.52 17.11 20.84
N MET A 76 16.11 17.82 19.79
CA MET A 76 14.90 17.52 19.01
C MET A 76 15.23 17.45 17.53
N ASN A 77 14.73 16.41 16.86
CA ASN A 77 14.89 16.23 15.42
C ASN A 77 13.64 16.75 14.69
N VAL A 78 13.83 17.60 13.68
CA VAL A 78 12.75 18.15 12.85
C VAL A 78 13.02 17.92 11.37
N GLU A 79 11.99 18.07 10.54
CA GLU A 79 12.22 18.16 9.09
C GLU A 79 12.85 19.50 8.71
N PRO A 80 13.77 19.51 7.73
CA PRO A 80 14.26 20.76 7.16
C PRO A 80 13.14 21.60 6.54
N ILE A 81 13.10 22.88 6.89
CA ILE A 81 12.15 23.86 6.36
C ILE A 81 12.81 24.62 5.20
N PHE A 82 12.71 24.06 4.00
CA PHE A 82 13.36 24.63 2.81
C PHE A 82 12.57 25.73 2.11
N GLY A 83 13.28 26.51 1.30
CA GLY A 83 12.77 27.62 0.48
C GLY A 83 12.93 28.95 1.20
N GLU A 84 13.09 30.04 0.44
CA GLU A 84 13.16 31.39 1.01
C GLU A 84 11.90 31.65 1.85
N GLN A 85 12.08 31.87 3.15
CA GLN A 85 11.02 32.17 4.10
C GLN A 85 11.30 33.51 4.76
N SER A 86 10.25 34.26 5.10
CA SER A 86 10.42 35.32 6.08
C SER A 86 10.78 34.71 7.44
N SER A 87 11.53 35.44 8.28
CA SER A 87 11.89 34.95 9.62
C SER A 87 10.65 34.60 10.46
N SER A 88 9.53 35.30 10.27
CA SER A 88 8.27 34.97 10.96
C SER A 88 7.69 33.63 10.49
N SER A 89 7.62 33.40 9.18
CA SER A 89 7.03 32.18 8.62
C SER A 89 7.87 30.94 8.91
N PHE A 90 9.21 31.08 8.89
CA PHE A 90 10.11 30.03 9.33
C PHE A 90 9.88 29.67 10.80
N ASN A 91 9.81 30.67 11.68
CA ASN A 91 9.63 30.46 13.11
C ASN A 91 8.28 29.82 13.44
N GLU A 92 7.20 30.22 12.78
CA GLU A 92 5.88 29.60 12.94
C GLU A 92 5.90 28.12 12.54
N THR A 93 6.54 27.81 11.40
CA THR A 93 6.68 26.43 10.93
C THR A 93 7.53 25.60 11.89
N LEU A 94 8.68 26.13 12.33
CA LEU A 94 9.57 25.42 13.26
C LEU A 94 8.91 25.19 14.62
N GLN A 95 8.17 26.17 15.14
CA GLN A 95 7.41 26.00 16.38
C GLN A 95 6.37 24.89 16.27
N SER A 96 5.67 24.82 15.12
CA SER A 96 4.72 23.74 14.84
C SER A 96 5.40 22.37 14.73
N GLU A 97 6.61 22.31 14.15
CA GLU A 97 7.36 21.05 14.02
C GLU A 97 7.87 20.56 15.38
N LEU A 98 8.34 21.45 16.26
CA LEU A 98 8.81 21.08 17.60
C LEU A 98 7.66 20.73 18.56
N ASN A 99 6.48 21.32 18.35
CA ASN A 99 5.22 21.01 19.03
C ASN A 99 5.32 20.90 20.57
N VAL A 100 6.01 21.87 21.19
CA VAL A 100 6.15 21.95 22.64
C VAL A 100 4.91 22.59 23.25
N VAL A 101 4.28 21.87 24.18
CA VAL A 101 3.00 22.29 24.80
C VAL A 101 3.08 22.34 26.32
N ASP A 102 2.19 23.12 26.93
CA ASP A 102 1.97 23.13 28.36
C ASP A 102 1.04 21.98 28.82
N SER A 103 0.77 21.91 30.12
CA SER A 103 -0.10 20.90 30.73
C SER A 103 -1.55 20.95 30.25
N SER A 104 -1.97 22.05 29.61
CA SER A 104 -3.29 22.21 28.99
C SER A 104 -3.27 21.92 27.48
N SER A 105 -2.16 21.37 26.97
CA SER A 105 -1.92 21.13 25.54
C SER A 105 -1.91 22.40 24.68
N GLN A 106 -1.62 23.57 25.26
CA GLN A 106 -1.42 24.82 24.51
C GLN A 106 0.04 24.97 24.12
N LEU A 107 0.33 25.45 22.91
CA LEU A 107 1.71 25.67 22.45
C LEU A 107 2.43 26.67 23.36
N VAL A 108 3.62 26.30 23.83
CA VAL A 108 4.50 27.24 24.52
C VAL A 108 5.20 28.10 23.47
N PRO A 109 5.18 29.44 23.58
CA PRO A 109 5.86 30.31 22.62
C PRO A 109 7.35 29.99 22.48
N MET A 110 7.78 29.82 21.24
CA MET A 110 9.17 29.57 20.88
C MET A 110 9.91 30.90 20.67
N LYS A 111 11.16 30.99 21.11
CA LYS A 111 12.06 32.09 20.75
C LYS A 111 13.36 31.56 20.18
N VAL A 112 13.70 32.00 18.97
CA VAL A 112 14.98 31.71 18.31
C VAL A 112 16.13 32.32 19.10
N VAL A 113 17.18 31.53 19.32
CA VAL A 113 18.41 31.99 19.99
C VAL A 113 19.44 32.40 18.94
N THR A 114 19.75 31.50 18.00
CA THR A 114 20.72 31.75 16.91
C THR A 114 20.29 31.03 15.63
N PRO A 115 20.31 31.68 14.46
CA PRO A 115 20.30 30.98 13.19
C PRO A 115 21.71 30.49 12.82
N ASP A 116 21.78 29.41 12.05
CA ASP A 116 22.99 28.93 11.40
C ASP A 116 23.27 29.69 10.09
N ASP A 117 24.40 29.38 9.45
CA ASP A 117 24.85 30.01 8.21
C ASP A 117 23.90 29.77 7.01
N HIS A 118 22.94 28.85 7.13
CA HIS A 118 21.93 28.51 6.14
C HIS A 118 20.55 29.12 6.45
N GLY A 119 20.43 29.87 7.55
CA GLY A 119 19.17 30.47 7.97
C GLY A 119 18.24 29.51 8.69
N PHE A 120 18.68 28.28 8.98
CA PHE A 120 17.98 27.39 9.90
C PHE A 120 18.30 27.79 11.34
N THR A 121 17.50 27.38 12.31
CA THR A 121 17.76 27.67 13.73
C THR A 121 18.36 26.45 14.41
N ASP A 122 19.54 26.60 15.04
CA ASP A 122 20.23 25.53 15.77
C ASP A 122 19.73 25.40 17.22
N LYS A 123 19.25 26.51 17.79
CA LYS A 123 18.78 26.59 19.18
C LYS A 123 17.55 27.45 19.34
N VAL A 124 16.58 26.94 20.08
CA VAL A 124 15.40 27.69 20.51
C VAL A 124 15.26 27.66 22.02
N SER A 125 14.47 28.60 22.54
CA SER A 125 14.15 28.70 23.96
C SER A 125 12.64 28.74 24.16
N TYR A 126 12.20 28.11 25.26
CA TYR A 126 10.83 28.12 25.74
C TYR A 126 10.82 28.61 27.19
N THR A 127 9.95 29.57 27.51
CA THR A 127 9.78 30.08 28.87
C THR A 127 8.33 29.87 29.32
N LEU A 128 8.15 29.13 30.41
CA LEU A 128 6.85 28.91 31.04
C LEU A 128 6.99 29.01 32.56
N ASN A 129 6.09 29.78 33.19
CA ASN A 129 6.08 29.99 34.64
C ASN A 129 7.43 30.42 35.25
N GLY A 130 8.20 31.25 34.53
CA GLY A 130 9.51 31.76 34.96
C GLY A 130 10.68 30.78 34.75
N VAL A 131 10.43 29.56 34.29
CA VAL A 131 11.47 28.59 33.93
C VAL A 131 11.75 28.67 32.44
N THR A 132 13.03 28.79 32.06
CA THR A 132 13.47 28.77 30.66
C THR A 132 14.23 27.48 30.36
N LYS A 133 13.89 26.83 29.25
CA LYS A 133 14.59 25.64 28.74
C LYS A 133 15.05 25.90 27.30
N ILE A 134 16.27 25.49 27.00
CA ILE A 134 16.87 25.54 25.67
C ILE A 134 16.71 24.17 24.99
N VAL A 135 16.44 24.17 23.70
CA VAL A 135 16.37 22.98 22.84
C VAL A 135 17.39 23.13 21.72
N ASN A 136 18.22 22.10 21.51
CA ASN A 136 19.05 21.97 20.33
C ASN A 136 18.21 21.35 19.21
N VAL A 137 18.15 22.02 18.08
CA VAL A 137 17.35 21.60 16.92
C VAL A 137 18.26 20.94 15.90
N HIS A 138 17.97 19.68 15.59
CA HIS A 138 18.67 18.90 14.58
C HIS A 138 17.75 18.65 13.39
N TYR A 139 18.22 18.96 12.19
CA TYR A 139 17.43 18.78 10.98
C TYR A 139 17.76 17.45 10.33
N ASN A 140 16.72 16.67 10.02
CA ASN A 140 16.84 15.38 9.34
C ASN A 140 17.07 15.58 7.83
N TYR A 141 18.22 16.13 7.46
CA TYR A 141 18.61 16.31 6.06
C TYR A 141 18.69 14.95 5.36
N ALA A 142 18.16 14.88 4.13
CA ALA A 142 18.32 13.69 3.32
C ALA A 142 19.78 13.55 2.91
N MET A 143 20.33 12.34 3.01
CA MET A 143 21.68 12.06 2.56
C MET A 143 21.68 11.94 1.03
N PRO A 144 22.49 12.74 0.30
CA PRO A 144 22.55 12.64 -1.15
C PRO A 144 23.06 11.26 -1.59
N THR A 145 22.63 10.85 -2.78
CA THR A 145 23.06 9.61 -3.45
C THR A 145 23.74 9.94 -4.77
N LEU A 146 24.38 8.95 -5.39
CA LEU A 146 25.14 9.13 -6.63
C LEU A 146 24.59 8.24 -7.75
N THR A 147 24.47 8.79 -8.95
CA THR A 147 24.20 8.02 -10.17
C THR A 147 25.40 8.10 -11.10
N PHE A 148 25.86 6.92 -11.56
CA PHE A 148 26.87 6.79 -12.60
C PHE A 148 26.26 6.88 -13.99
N GLY A 149 27.04 7.37 -14.95
CA GLY A 149 26.66 7.44 -16.36
C GLY A 149 26.96 6.14 -17.12
N ALA A 150 27.18 6.26 -18.42
CA ALA A 150 27.62 5.16 -19.29
C ALA A 150 29.05 5.42 -19.82
N GLY A 151 29.65 4.41 -20.47
CA GLY A 151 30.99 4.50 -21.06
C GLY A 151 32.05 4.86 -20.00
N ALA A 152 32.85 5.90 -20.27
CA ALA A 152 33.89 6.38 -19.35
C ALA A 152 33.38 6.84 -17.98
N ASN A 153 32.07 7.07 -17.82
CA ASN A 153 31.45 7.53 -16.58
C ASN A 153 30.70 6.40 -15.85
N ALA A 154 30.78 5.17 -16.36
CA ALA A 154 30.08 4.02 -15.81
C ALA A 154 30.56 3.64 -14.41
N GLN A 155 29.69 2.92 -13.69
CA GLN A 155 30.03 2.32 -12.40
C GLN A 155 31.04 1.18 -12.59
N TYR A 156 30.94 0.44 -13.70
CA TYR A 156 31.86 -0.62 -14.07
C TYR A 156 32.69 -0.14 -15.26
N LEU A 157 33.88 0.34 -14.97
CA LEU A 157 34.81 0.87 -15.94
C LEU A 157 35.67 -0.28 -16.47
N ASN A 158 35.28 -0.84 -17.62
CA ASN A 158 36.06 -1.88 -18.31
C ASN A 158 37.08 -1.21 -19.23
N VAL A 159 38.36 -1.48 -19.05
CA VAL A 159 39.45 -0.86 -19.84
C VAL A 159 40.45 -1.91 -20.29
N LYS A 160 41.01 -1.71 -21.49
CA LYS A 160 42.12 -2.52 -21.98
C LYS A 160 43.42 -2.05 -21.29
N ALA A 161 44.24 -2.98 -20.81
CA ALA A 161 45.54 -2.64 -20.25
C ALA A 161 46.42 -1.90 -21.28
N GLY A 162 47.18 -0.91 -20.81
CA GLY A 162 48.01 -0.07 -21.67
C GLY A 162 48.37 1.27 -21.02
N ASN A 163 47.69 2.35 -21.42
CA ASN A 163 47.98 3.70 -20.93
C ASN A 163 47.46 3.90 -19.49
N THR A 164 48.34 3.70 -18.51
CA THR A 164 48.01 3.81 -17.07
C THR A 164 47.52 5.19 -16.68
N ASP A 165 48.09 6.26 -17.24
CA ASP A 165 47.68 7.64 -16.90
C ASP A 165 46.24 7.93 -17.35
N ALA A 166 45.86 7.44 -18.53
CA ALA A 166 44.49 7.57 -19.02
C ALA A 166 43.50 6.74 -18.18
N ILE A 167 43.89 5.54 -17.75
CA ILE A 167 43.09 4.68 -16.88
C ILE A 167 42.90 5.36 -15.51
N ASP A 168 43.97 5.85 -14.90
CA ASP A 168 43.94 6.52 -13.59
C ASP A 168 43.09 7.80 -13.63
N ALA A 169 43.21 8.61 -14.68
CA ALA A 169 42.40 9.80 -14.87
C ALA A 169 40.90 9.46 -15.01
N ALA A 170 40.55 8.42 -15.78
CA ALA A 170 39.18 7.99 -15.92
C ALA A 170 38.62 7.38 -14.62
N ALA A 171 39.42 6.60 -13.90
CA ALA A 171 39.03 5.94 -12.66
C ALA A 171 38.54 6.91 -11.59
N ILE A 172 39.15 8.10 -11.46
CA ILE A 172 38.79 9.12 -10.47
C ILE A 172 37.87 10.23 -11.02
N SER A 173 37.55 10.20 -12.31
CA SER A 173 36.74 11.24 -12.94
C SER A 173 35.34 11.33 -12.33
N THR A 174 34.96 12.56 -11.95
CA THR A 174 33.61 12.93 -11.51
C THR A 174 32.75 13.50 -12.64
N ASN A 175 33.31 13.66 -13.85
CA ASN A 175 32.55 14.17 -14.98
C ASN A 175 31.43 13.19 -15.37
N GLY A 176 30.23 13.72 -15.64
CA GLY A 176 29.05 12.91 -15.97
C GLY A 176 28.45 12.09 -14.82
N LEU A 177 28.98 12.23 -13.59
CA LEU A 177 28.34 11.69 -12.39
C LEU A 177 27.31 12.69 -11.88
N LYS A 178 26.17 12.18 -11.44
CA LYS A 178 25.06 13.00 -10.95
C LYS A 178 24.84 12.77 -9.46
N VAL A 179 24.92 13.85 -8.69
CA VAL A 179 24.47 13.87 -7.28
C VAL A 179 22.95 14.00 -7.29
N ASN A 180 22.26 13.07 -6.63
CA ASN A 180 20.82 13.15 -6.41
C ASN A 180 20.57 13.54 -4.94
N THR A 181 20.01 14.71 -4.75
CA THR A 181 19.56 15.20 -3.44
C THR A 181 18.11 15.64 -3.52
N THR A 182 17.37 15.43 -2.43
CA THR A 182 16.03 15.96 -2.24
C THR A 182 16.02 17.20 -1.34
N ASN A 183 17.16 17.56 -0.75
CA ASN A 183 17.30 18.80 -0.01
C ASN A 183 17.24 19.97 -1.00
N LYS A 184 16.53 21.03 -0.62
CA LYS A 184 16.22 22.15 -1.51
C LYS A 184 16.99 23.40 -1.08
N THR A 185 16.71 24.53 -1.73
CA THR A 185 17.17 25.87 -1.33
C THR A 185 16.97 26.12 0.16
N ASP A 186 17.95 26.74 0.82
CA ASP A 186 17.87 27.04 2.25
C ASP A 186 16.84 28.13 2.58
N ALA A 187 16.66 28.42 3.88
CA ALA A 187 15.71 29.40 4.38
C ALA A 187 16.05 30.84 3.96
N ASN A 188 17.32 31.11 3.64
CA ASN A 188 17.80 32.40 3.14
C ASN A 188 17.68 32.55 1.62
N GLY A 189 17.23 31.52 0.89
CA GLY A 189 17.12 31.54 -0.57
C GLY A 189 18.40 31.11 -1.31
N THR A 190 19.44 30.65 -0.60
CA THR A 190 20.66 30.11 -1.22
C THR A 190 20.39 28.74 -1.80
N SER A 191 20.74 28.55 -3.07
CA SER A 191 20.56 27.27 -3.76
C SER A 191 21.44 26.18 -3.16
N ASN A 192 20.89 24.97 -3.03
CA ASN A 192 21.63 23.81 -2.56
C ASN A 192 22.76 23.45 -3.55
N ALA A 193 24.00 23.52 -3.09
CA ALA A 193 25.18 23.21 -3.89
C ALA A 193 25.61 21.75 -3.67
N THR A 194 26.04 21.07 -4.72
CA THR A 194 26.47 19.66 -4.66
C THR A 194 27.93 19.49 -5.02
N SER A 195 28.61 18.54 -4.37
CA SER A 195 29.99 18.14 -4.69
C SER A 195 30.19 16.64 -4.53
N ILE A 196 31.35 16.12 -4.93
CA ILE A 196 31.71 14.71 -4.82
C ILE A 196 33.13 14.61 -4.27
N ASP A 197 33.30 13.89 -3.16
CA ASP A 197 34.61 13.48 -2.67
C ASP A 197 35.01 12.15 -3.31
N VAL A 198 36.30 12.02 -3.63
CA VAL A 198 36.86 10.80 -4.23
C VAL A 198 37.91 10.21 -3.31
N ASP A 199 37.75 8.94 -2.96
CA ASP A 199 38.74 8.15 -2.23
C ASP A 199 39.27 7.00 -3.12
N LYS A 200 40.58 7.00 -3.34
CA LYS A 200 41.31 6.05 -4.19
C LYS A 200 42.16 5.04 -3.40
N ASN A 201 41.97 4.92 -2.09
CA ASN A 201 42.79 4.06 -1.23
C ASN A 201 42.75 2.57 -1.64
N ASN A 202 41.65 2.12 -2.25
CA ASN A 202 41.46 0.74 -2.74
C ASN A 202 41.66 0.60 -4.27
N TYR A 203 42.28 1.59 -4.92
CA TYR A 203 42.43 1.65 -6.36
C TYR A 203 43.90 1.49 -6.80
N SER A 204 44.10 0.71 -7.86
CA SER A 204 45.36 0.61 -8.59
C SER A 204 45.11 0.10 -10.01
N SER A 205 45.64 0.78 -11.02
CA SER A 205 45.59 0.36 -12.44
C SER A 205 46.46 -0.87 -12.74
N ALA A 206 47.31 -1.30 -11.80
CA ALA A 206 48.07 -2.55 -11.90
C ALA A 206 47.23 -3.79 -11.54
N ASN A 207 46.13 -3.62 -10.80
CA ASN A 207 45.26 -4.72 -10.41
C ASN A 207 44.25 -5.01 -11.51
N ALA A 208 43.97 -6.28 -11.77
CA ALA A 208 42.93 -6.69 -12.72
C ALA A 208 41.56 -6.11 -12.35
N THR A 209 41.24 -6.06 -11.06
CA THR A 209 40.02 -5.40 -10.56
C THR A 209 40.35 -4.59 -9.31
N SER A 210 39.91 -3.33 -9.25
CA SER A 210 40.04 -2.46 -8.08
C SER A 210 38.87 -1.47 -7.98
N THR A 211 38.76 -0.73 -6.87
CA THR A 211 37.60 0.14 -6.63
C THR A 211 37.98 1.54 -6.21
N VAL A 212 37.26 2.54 -6.73
CA VAL A 212 37.32 3.94 -6.28
C VAL A 212 35.99 4.28 -5.60
N GLN A 213 36.06 4.88 -4.41
CA GLN A 213 34.88 5.30 -3.66
C GLN A 213 34.55 6.76 -3.98
N PHE A 214 33.27 7.02 -4.27
CA PHE A 214 32.73 8.36 -4.51
C PHE A 214 31.70 8.68 -3.43
N THR A 215 31.93 9.73 -2.66
CA THR A 215 30.96 10.21 -1.65
C THR A 215 30.30 11.49 -2.13
N PRO A 216 29.02 11.46 -2.56
CA PRO A 216 28.29 12.67 -2.91
C PRO A 216 28.09 13.54 -1.66
N ARG A 217 28.01 14.85 -1.87
CA ARG A 217 27.70 15.85 -0.83
C ARG A 217 26.74 16.87 -1.38
N ASP A 218 25.97 17.44 -0.47
CA ASP A 218 25.28 18.69 -0.72
C ASP A 218 25.61 19.71 0.38
N SER A 219 24.97 20.87 0.37
CA SER A 219 25.23 21.94 1.33
C SER A 219 24.99 21.53 2.79
N TYR A 220 24.21 20.47 3.04
CA TYR A 220 23.72 20.12 4.38
C TYR A 220 24.23 18.77 4.87
N ALA A 221 24.46 17.82 3.95
CA ALA A 221 24.75 16.44 4.32
C ALA A 221 25.87 15.83 3.48
N ARG A 222 26.68 15.01 4.15
CA ARG A 222 27.52 14.01 3.49
C ARG A 222 26.63 12.83 3.08
N GLY A 223 26.70 12.44 1.83
CA GLY A 223 25.85 11.41 1.24
C GLY A 223 26.33 9.99 1.47
N ILE A 224 25.57 9.05 0.92
CA ILE A 224 25.89 7.63 0.94
C ILE A 224 26.90 7.37 -0.19
N PHE A 225 28.06 6.83 0.14
CA PHE A 225 29.10 6.56 -0.85
C PHE A 225 28.68 5.46 -1.81
N ALA A 226 29.21 5.51 -3.03
CA ALA A 226 29.09 4.45 -4.02
C ALA A 226 30.47 4.12 -4.59
N ASN A 227 30.70 2.85 -4.89
CA ASN A 227 31.97 2.39 -5.46
C ASN A 227 31.85 2.28 -6.98
N ARG A 228 32.87 2.79 -7.69
CA ARG A 228 33.17 2.43 -9.07
C ARG A 228 34.13 1.26 -9.07
N THR A 229 33.81 0.23 -9.83
CA THR A 229 34.70 -0.91 -10.09
C THR A 229 35.47 -0.65 -11.38
N VAL A 230 36.79 -0.74 -11.32
CA VAL A 230 37.67 -0.62 -12.49
C VAL A 230 38.22 -1.99 -12.83
N ASN A 231 37.85 -2.49 -14.01
CA ASN A 231 38.29 -3.78 -14.54
C ASN A 231 39.34 -3.52 -15.63
N VAL A 232 40.59 -3.87 -15.34
CA VAL A 232 41.72 -3.75 -16.26
C VAL A 232 41.97 -5.11 -16.90
N TYR A 233 41.51 -5.27 -18.13
CA TYR A 233 41.68 -6.49 -18.91
C TYR A 233 43.12 -6.57 -19.38
N GLN A 234 43.85 -7.58 -18.91
CA GLN A 234 45.24 -7.84 -19.32
C GLN A 234 45.28 -8.68 -20.59
N GLU A 235 46.44 -8.72 -21.25
CA GLU A 235 46.67 -9.68 -22.32
C GLU A 235 46.61 -11.11 -21.75
N PRO A 236 45.87 -12.04 -22.40
CA PRO A 236 45.85 -13.44 -21.97
C PRO A 236 47.24 -14.07 -22.01
N ASN A 237 47.54 -14.92 -21.03
CA ASN A 237 48.72 -15.76 -21.09
C ASN A 237 48.55 -16.83 -22.18
N TRP A 238 49.08 -16.54 -23.36
CA TRP A 238 48.95 -17.40 -24.54
C TRP A 238 49.55 -18.81 -24.35
N ASP A 239 50.55 -18.97 -23.49
CA ASP A 239 51.11 -20.29 -23.20
C ASP A 239 50.15 -21.13 -22.36
N ASN A 240 49.38 -20.51 -21.46
CA ASN A 240 48.32 -21.18 -20.71
C ASN A 240 47.12 -21.50 -21.60
N VAL A 241 46.74 -20.58 -22.50
CA VAL A 241 45.71 -20.83 -23.52
C VAL A 241 46.11 -22.06 -24.34
N ASN A 242 47.34 -22.11 -24.85
CA ASN A 242 47.88 -23.26 -25.59
C ASN A 242 47.79 -24.57 -24.80
N LYS A 243 48.20 -24.58 -23.53
CA LYS A 243 48.18 -25.80 -22.68
C LYS A 243 46.78 -26.31 -22.38
N GLN A 244 45.79 -25.42 -22.36
CA GLN A 244 44.40 -25.82 -22.11
C GLN A 244 43.74 -26.39 -23.37
N MET A 245 44.37 -26.24 -24.52
CA MET A 245 43.91 -26.82 -25.76
C MET A 245 44.51 -28.21 -25.97
N THR A 246 43.68 -29.17 -26.38
CA THR A 246 44.13 -30.53 -26.73
C THR A 246 43.60 -30.88 -28.10
N PHE A 247 44.51 -31.15 -29.04
CA PHE A 247 44.21 -31.49 -30.44
C PHE A 247 44.91 -32.78 -30.82
N GLN A 248 44.31 -33.56 -31.71
CA GLN A 248 44.97 -34.70 -32.34
C GLN A 248 45.72 -34.28 -33.60
N SER A 249 46.72 -35.07 -33.99
CA SER A 249 47.39 -34.88 -35.28
C SER A 249 46.41 -35.02 -36.44
N GLY A 250 46.25 -33.96 -37.24
CA GLY A 250 45.35 -33.94 -38.41
C GLY A 250 44.05 -33.15 -38.21
N ASP A 251 43.73 -32.69 -36.99
CA ASP A 251 42.54 -31.90 -36.69
C ASP A 251 42.48 -30.59 -37.51
N ASN A 252 41.27 -30.21 -37.95
CA ASN A 252 41.03 -28.86 -38.43
C ASN A 252 40.63 -27.98 -37.24
N VAL A 253 41.58 -27.21 -36.72
CA VAL A 253 41.38 -26.34 -35.54
C VAL A 253 40.86 -24.94 -35.91
N THR A 254 40.62 -24.68 -37.20
CA THR A 254 40.16 -23.39 -37.70
C THR A 254 38.71 -23.13 -37.27
N ASN A 255 38.44 -21.98 -36.64
CA ASN A 255 37.14 -21.58 -36.08
C ASN A 255 36.74 -22.27 -34.76
N GLN A 256 37.66 -22.94 -34.07
CA GLN A 256 37.39 -23.38 -32.70
C GLN A 256 37.26 -22.18 -31.75
N GLN A 257 36.34 -22.31 -30.80
CA GLN A 257 36.06 -21.32 -29.77
C GLN A 257 36.33 -21.90 -28.39
N GLN A 258 36.93 -21.10 -27.52
CA GLN A 258 37.14 -21.45 -26.13
C GLN A 258 36.88 -20.23 -25.24
N VAL A 259 36.11 -20.41 -24.17
CA VAL A 259 36.04 -19.44 -23.08
C VAL A 259 37.23 -19.67 -22.16
N TYR A 260 38.09 -18.66 -22.06
CA TYR A 260 39.26 -18.63 -21.20
C TYR A 260 39.05 -17.60 -20.09
N ILE A 261 39.43 -17.95 -18.86
CA ILE A 261 39.28 -17.10 -17.69
C ILE A 261 40.67 -16.83 -17.11
N GLN A 262 41.00 -15.56 -16.93
CA GLN A 262 42.24 -15.10 -16.28
C GLN A 262 41.89 -13.92 -15.37
N ASP A 263 42.39 -13.96 -14.13
CA ASP A 263 42.16 -12.90 -13.13
C ASP A 263 40.69 -12.51 -12.97
N ASN A 264 39.80 -13.51 -13.06
CA ASN A 264 38.34 -13.37 -13.02
C ASN A 264 37.72 -12.60 -14.21
N HIS A 265 38.47 -12.35 -15.28
CA HIS A 265 37.98 -11.81 -16.55
C HIS A 265 37.83 -12.93 -17.58
N ARG A 266 36.76 -12.86 -18.38
CA ARG A 266 36.43 -13.87 -19.40
C ARG A 266 36.81 -13.38 -20.79
N TYR A 267 37.39 -14.27 -21.56
CA TYR A 267 37.78 -14.05 -22.95
C TYR A 267 37.22 -15.16 -23.82
N LEU A 268 36.61 -14.80 -24.95
CA LEU A 268 36.34 -15.72 -26.03
C LEU A 268 37.60 -15.79 -26.91
N ILE A 269 38.29 -16.93 -26.85
CA ILE A 269 39.42 -17.27 -27.71
C ILE A 269 38.89 -17.88 -29.00
N THR A 270 39.42 -17.42 -30.12
CA THR A 270 39.15 -17.94 -31.46
C THR A 270 40.47 -18.25 -32.16
N MET A 271 40.46 -19.31 -32.96
CA MET A 271 41.64 -19.80 -33.68
C MET A 271 41.50 -19.56 -35.18
N SER A 272 42.61 -19.16 -35.81
CA SER A 272 42.69 -18.90 -37.24
C SER A 272 44.06 -19.29 -37.80
N ASN A 273 44.18 -19.40 -39.13
CA ASN A 273 45.44 -19.61 -39.85
C ASN A 273 46.29 -20.79 -39.32
N TYR A 274 45.69 -21.97 -39.14
CA TYR A 274 46.44 -23.16 -38.73
C TYR A 274 47.38 -23.63 -39.85
N ASP A 275 48.68 -23.55 -39.60
CA ASP A 275 49.74 -24.09 -40.43
C ASP A 275 50.08 -25.52 -39.97
N LYS A 276 49.67 -26.50 -40.77
CA LYS A 276 49.90 -27.93 -40.54
C LYS A 276 51.37 -28.34 -40.67
N GLU A 277 52.15 -27.66 -41.51
CA GLU A 277 53.55 -28.03 -41.75
C GLU A 277 54.40 -27.67 -40.54
N ASN A 278 54.14 -26.51 -39.94
CA ASN A 278 54.89 -25.98 -38.80
C ASN A 278 54.19 -26.20 -37.45
N ASN A 279 52.98 -26.78 -37.44
CA ASN A 279 52.09 -26.88 -36.28
C ASN A 279 51.94 -25.56 -35.54
N THR A 280 51.61 -24.50 -36.28
CA THR A 280 51.41 -23.16 -35.69
C THR A 280 50.01 -22.63 -35.95
N VAL A 281 49.50 -21.79 -35.05
CA VAL A 281 48.16 -21.21 -35.15
C VAL A 281 48.13 -19.76 -34.65
N ASP A 282 47.19 -18.97 -35.17
CA ASP A 282 46.92 -17.62 -34.73
C ASP A 282 45.73 -17.59 -33.76
N TYR A 283 45.86 -16.85 -32.67
CA TYR A 283 44.78 -16.65 -31.69
C TYR A 283 44.29 -15.22 -31.69
N SER A 284 42.97 -15.07 -31.51
CA SER A 284 42.34 -13.83 -31.11
C SER A 284 41.53 -14.04 -29.83
N ALA A 285 41.72 -13.18 -28.84
CA ALA A 285 40.98 -13.16 -27.60
C ALA A 285 40.12 -11.90 -27.54
N THR A 286 38.82 -12.05 -27.33
CA THR A 286 37.87 -10.95 -27.14
C THR A 286 37.28 -11.02 -25.75
N ALA A 287 37.37 -9.93 -24.97
CA ALA A 287 36.75 -9.90 -23.64
C ALA A 287 35.22 -10.02 -23.75
N ILE A 288 34.62 -10.83 -22.89
CA ILE A 288 33.18 -11.08 -22.86
C ILE A 288 32.60 -11.02 -21.44
N ASP A 289 31.33 -10.65 -21.32
CA ASP A 289 30.57 -10.71 -20.07
C ASP A 289 30.07 -12.13 -19.78
N SER A 290 29.39 -12.34 -18.64
CA SER A 290 28.81 -13.64 -18.27
C SER A 290 27.67 -14.10 -19.20
N LYS A 291 27.18 -13.23 -20.10
CA LYS A 291 26.19 -13.54 -21.14
C LYS A 291 26.86 -13.71 -22.52
N GLY A 292 28.19 -13.66 -22.57
CA GLY A 292 28.98 -13.81 -23.78
C GLY A 292 28.94 -12.60 -24.71
N ASN A 293 28.41 -11.45 -24.26
CA ASN A 293 28.48 -10.21 -25.03
C ASN A 293 29.90 -9.65 -24.99
N THR A 294 30.35 -9.10 -26.11
CA THR A 294 31.64 -8.40 -26.19
C THR A 294 31.70 -7.22 -25.22
N ILE A 295 32.80 -7.14 -24.48
CA ILE A 295 33.10 -6.01 -23.61
C ILE A 295 33.89 -4.97 -24.41
N ASN A 296 33.37 -3.76 -24.44
CA ASN A 296 34.02 -2.60 -25.04
C ASN A 296 34.82 -1.83 -24.00
N ASP A 297 35.97 -1.30 -24.43
CA ASP A 297 36.79 -0.38 -23.68
C ASP A 297 36.02 0.92 -23.44
N SER A 298 35.86 1.27 -22.17
CA SER A 298 35.07 2.42 -21.74
C SER A 298 35.66 3.76 -22.21
N LEU A 299 36.94 3.81 -22.57
CA LEU A 299 37.64 5.03 -22.98
C LEU A 299 37.48 5.33 -24.48
N ASN A 300 37.22 4.31 -25.30
CA ASN A 300 37.18 4.46 -26.76
C ASN A 300 36.04 3.70 -27.46
N SER A 301 35.21 2.99 -26.70
CA SER A 301 34.06 2.20 -27.16
C SER A 301 34.39 1.08 -28.16
N LYS A 302 35.65 0.64 -28.27
CA LYS A 302 36.05 -0.50 -29.11
C LYS A 302 36.11 -1.78 -28.30
N ALA A 303 35.89 -2.91 -28.96
CA ALA A 303 36.04 -4.22 -28.33
C ALA A 303 37.45 -4.41 -27.74
N ILE A 304 37.52 -4.89 -26.50
CA ILE A 304 38.78 -5.25 -25.86
C ILE A 304 39.26 -6.56 -26.48
N THR A 305 40.27 -6.48 -27.34
CA THR A 305 40.80 -7.61 -28.11
C THR A 305 42.32 -7.71 -28.04
N TYR A 306 42.83 -8.94 -28.04
CA TYR A 306 44.26 -9.26 -28.13
C TYR A 306 44.47 -10.33 -29.21
N THR A 307 45.61 -10.27 -29.90
CA THR A 307 45.93 -11.22 -30.98
C THR A 307 47.39 -11.65 -30.88
N THR A 308 47.67 -12.91 -31.19
CA THR A 308 49.03 -13.41 -31.34
C THR A 308 49.08 -14.37 -32.53
N THR A 309 50.22 -14.42 -33.23
CA THR A 309 50.36 -15.17 -34.48
C THR A 309 51.46 -16.22 -34.39
N GLY A 310 51.34 -17.30 -35.16
CA GLY A 310 52.39 -18.31 -35.33
C GLY A 310 52.74 -19.05 -34.04
N ARG A 311 51.77 -19.31 -33.15
CA ARG A 311 52.00 -20.04 -31.90
C ARG A 311 52.12 -21.53 -32.17
N THR A 312 53.25 -22.11 -31.80
CA THR A 312 53.46 -23.57 -31.88
C THR A 312 52.51 -24.28 -30.93
N ILE A 313 51.81 -25.28 -31.46
CA ILE A 313 51.00 -26.23 -30.70
C ILE A 313 51.61 -27.62 -30.80
N GLU A 314 51.59 -28.36 -29.69
CA GLU A 314 52.01 -29.76 -29.68
C GLU A 314 50.76 -30.64 -29.85
N PRO A 315 50.49 -31.19 -31.04
CA PRO A 315 49.39 -32.12 -31.21
C PRO A 315 49.65 -33.37 -30.37
N ASN A 316 48.60 -33.88 -29.75
CA ASN A 316 48.63 -35.17 -29.09
C ASN A 316 48.83 -36.25 -30.16
N THR A 317 49.90 -37.04 -30.03
CA THR A 317 50.30 -38.07 -31.00
C THR A 317 50.11 -39.48 -30.45
N SER A 318 49.70 -39.63 -29.18
CA SER A 318 49.65 -40.92 -28.47
C SER A 318 48.25 -41.40 -28.09
N ASP A 319 47.22 -40.56 -28.17
CA ASP A 319 45.85 -40.93 -27.79
C ASP A 319 45.06 -41.49 -28.99
N ALA A 320 44.54 -42.71 -28.86
CA ALA A 320 43.75 -43.39 -29.90
C ALA A 320 42.35 -42.79 -30.14
N THR A 321 41.91 -41.83 -29.32
CA THR A 321 40.56 -41.25 -29.34
C THR A 321 40.60 -39.72 -29.48
N PRO A 322 39.81 -39.11 -30.39
CA PRO A 322 39.79 -37.66 -30.61
C PRO A 322 39.15 -36.89 -29.46
N SER A 323 39.57 -35.63 -29.32
CA SER A 323 38.93 -34.66 -28.43
C SER A 323 37.79 -33.95 -29.15
N TYR A 324 36.76 -33.52 -28.40
CA TYR A 324 35.67 -32.70 -28.92
C TYR A 324 35.27 -31.61 -27.92
N THR A 325 34.68 -30.53 -28.43
CA THR A 325 34.30 -29.35 -27.64
C THR A 325 32.79 -29.27 -27.44
N ILE A 326 32.35 -29.22 -26.20
CA ILE A 326 30.98 -28.85 -25.84
C ILE A 326 30.93 -27.33 -25.69
N ILE A 327 30.06 -26.68 -26.46
CA ILE A 327 29.86 -25.22 -26.46
C ILE A 327 28.52 -24.90 -25.81
N PHE A 328 28.54 -24.13 -24.73
CA PHE A 328 27.35 -23.63 -24.06
C PHE A 328 27.02 -22.24 -24.55
N LYS A 329 25.77 -22.03 -24.98
CA LYS A 329 25.31 -20.75 -25.51
C LYS A 329 24.10 -20.20 -24.78
N ASP A 330 24.12 -18.89 -24.54
CA ASP A 330 22.92 -18.11 -24.21
C ASP A 330 22.50 -17.30 -25.44
N GLY A 331 21.42 -17.76 -26.10
CA GLY A 331 21.11 -17.29 -27.45
C GLY A 331 22.22 -17.70 -28.42
N ASP A 332 22.78 -16.73 -29.14
CA ASP A 332 23.87 -16.96 -30.09
C ASP A 332 25.27 -16.86 -29.46
N ASN A 333 25.36 -16.29 -28.26
CA ASN A 333 26.60 -15.99 -27.57
C ASN A 333 27.15 -17.20 -26.85
N THR A 334 28.45 -17.44 -26.99
CA THR A 334 29.18 -18.48 -26.25
C THR A 334 29.46 -18.01 -24.83
N ILE A 335 28.96 -18.74 -23.83
CA ILE A 335 29.12 -18.42 -22.41
C ILE A 335 30.02 -19.40 -21.65
N GLY A 336 30.30 -20.57 -22.25
CA GLY A 336 31.19 -21.56 -21.68
C GLY A 336 31.59 -22.63 -22.70
N THR A 337 32.75 -23.24 -22.49
CA THR A 337 33.25 -24.31 -23.35
C THR A 337 33.95 -25.38 -22.51
N SER A 338 33.69 -26.66 -22.80
CA SER A 338 34.41 -27.78 -22.20
C SER A 338 35.03 -28.65 -23.28
N ILE A 339 36.32 -28.93 -23.16
CA ILE A 339 37.03 -29.89 -24.01
C ILE A 339 36.96 -31.26 -23.33
N ASN A 340 36.54 -32.28 -24.08
CA ASN A 340 36.32 -33.63 -23.59
C ASN A 340 36.99 -34.64 -24.51
N LYS A 341 37.39 -35.79 -23.96
CA LYS A 341 37.86 -36.93 -24.75
C LYS A 341 36.66 -37.82 -25.10
N ALA A 342 36.67 -38.40 -26.29
CA ALA A 342 35.68 -39.41 -26.66
C ALA A 342 35.91 -40.70 -25.86
N ASP A 343 34.85 -41.25 -25.25
CA ASP A 343 34.90 -42.54 -24.55
C ASP A 343 35.08 -43.72 -25.53
N GLY A 344 34.83 -43.48 -26.82
CA GLY A 344 35.03 -44.40 -27.92
C GLY A 344 34.53 -43.79 -29.24
N ILE A 345 34.91 -44.40 -30.36
CA ILE A 345 34.41 -44.09 -31.69
C ILE A 345 33.79 -45.38 -32.24
N SER A 346 32.58 -45.29 -32.79
CA SER A 346 32.00 -46.43 -33.53
C SER A 346 32.80 -46.74 -34.80
N ASP A 347 32.60 -47.93 -35.36
CA ASP A 347 33.25 -48.35 -36.62
C ASP A 347 32.93 -47.38 -37.79
N ASP A 348 31.78 -46.70 -37.74
CA ASP A 348 31.35 -45.68 -38.71
C ASP A 348 31.92 -44.27 -38.42
N GLY A 349 32.82 -44.13 -37.44
CA GLY A 349 33.45 -42.85 -37.12
C GLY A 349 32.60 -41.89 -36.28
N ILE A 350 31.51 -42.37 -35.67
CA ILE A 350 30.61 -41.53 -34.84
C ILE A 350 31.04 -41.52 -33.37
N ILE A 351 31.11 -40.33 -32.79
CA ILE A 351 31.24 -40.05 -31.35
C ILE A 351 29.84 -39.79 -30.78
N THR A 352 29.48 -40.44 -29.67
CA THR A 352 28.21 -40.18 -28.95
C THR A 352 28.48 -39.41 -27.67
N ILE A 353 27.78 -38.29 -27.48
CA ILE A 353 27.83 -37.45 -26.29
C ILE A 353 26.64 -37.81 -25.41
N SER A 354 26.90 -38.39 -24.24
CA SER A 354 25.86 -38.75 -23.28
C SER A 354 25.30 -37.51 -22.56
N PRO A 355 24.03 -37.53 -22.11
CA PRO A 355 23.46 -36.50 -21.25
C PRO A 355 24.31 -36.23 -19.99
N GLU A 356 24.82 -37.27 -19.33
CA GLU A 356 25.65 -37.17 -18.12
C GLU A 356 26.96 -36.40 -18.40
N THR A 357 27.58 -36.64 -19.56
CA THR A 357 28.78 -35.91 -19.99
C THR A 357 28.47 -34.41 -20.17
N VAL A 358 27.30 -34.07 -20.72
CA VAL A 358 26.88 -32.68 -20.90
C VAL A 358 26.62 -31.99 -19.56
N GLU A 359 25.96 -32.67 -18.61
CA GLU A 359 25.69 -32.15 -17.26
C GLU A 359 26.99 -31.93 -16.46
N ALA A 360 27.92 -32.89 -16.53
CA ALA A 360 29.24 -32.77 -15.93
C ALA A 360 30.04 -31.60 -16.53
N ALA A 361 29.99 -31.44 -17.86
CA ALA A 361 30.62 -30.32 -18.56
C ALA A 361 30.00 -28.97 -18.18
N ALA A 362 28.66 -28.89 -18.07
CA ALA A 362 27.96 -27.66 -17.68
C ALA A 362 28.34 -27.24 -16.24
N THR A 363 28.36 -28.21 -15.33
CA THR A 363 28.78 -28.01 -13.92
C THR A 363 30.22 -27.53 -13.85
N LYS A 364 31.13 -28.14 -14.60
CA LYS A 364 32.56 -27.79 -14.64
C LYS A 364 32.79 -26.34 -15.07
N VAL A 365 31.99 -25.82 -15.99
CA VAL A 365 32.12 -24.44 -16.50
C VAL A 365 31.18 -23.45 -15.81
N GLY A 366 30.40 -23.88 -14.81
CA GLY A 366 29.53 -23.01 -14.01
C GLY A 366 28.31 -22.46 -14.74
N VAL A 367 27.72 -23.23 -15.66
CA VAL A 367 26.49 -22.86 -16.38
C VAL A 367 25.33 -23.81 -16.07
N THR A 368 24.10 -23.33 -16.21
CA THR A 368 22.88 -24.11 -16.03
C THR A 368 22.24 -24.38 -17.39
N LEU A 369 21.93 -25.65 -17.69
CA LEU A 369 21.26 -26.03 -18.93
C LEU A 369 19.80 -25.53 -18.95
N LYS A 370 19.35 -25.00 -20.10
CA LYS A 370 17.96 -24.52 -20.25
C LYS A 370 16.93 -25.63 -20.45
N SER A 371 17.39 -26.85 -20.75
CA SER A 371 16.56 -28.04 -20.93
C SER A 371 17.36 -29.29 -20.59
N THR A 372 16.69 -30.38 -20.22
CA THR A 372 17.31 -31.68 -20.04
C THR A 372 18.06 -32.09 -21.32
N PRO A 373 19.36 -32.43 -21.25
CA PRO A 373 20.13 -32.76 -22.43
C PRO A 373 19.73 -34.13 -22.98
N THR A 374 19.62 -34.24 -24.30
CA THR A 374 19.49 -35.52 -25.01
C THR A 374 20.85 -35.93 -25.57
N ALA A 375 21.05 -37.22 -25.77
CA ALA A 375 22.24 -37.71 -26.45
C ALA A 375 22.37 -37.08 -27.85
N LYS A 376 23.58 -36.68 -28.22
CA LYS A 376 23.90 -36.15 -29.55
C LYS A 376 25.13 -36.84 -30.10
N THR A 377 25.28 -36.83 -31.42
CA THR A 377 26.43 -37.45 -32.09
C THR A 377 27.25 -36.43 -32.87
N ILE A 378 28.55 -36.68 -32.97
CA ILE A 378 29.49 -35.96 -33.84
C ILE A 378 30.08 -36.97 -34.82
N ASP A 379 30.06 -36.66 -36.11
CA ASP A 379 30.74 -37.45 -37.13
C ASP A 379 32.21 -37.04 -37.23
N ALA A 380 33.10 -37.94 -36.79
CA ALA A 380 34.55 -37.76 -36.81
C ALA A 380 35.22 -38.40 -38.04
N SER A 381 34.45 -39.01 -38.96
CA SER A 381 34.98 -39.68 -40.16
C SER A 381 35.42 -38.71 -41.26
N THR A 382 34.97 -37.45 -41.21
CA THR A 382 35.29 -36.42 -42.21
C THR A 382 36.43 -35.50 -41.75
N THR A 383 37.49 -35.38 -42.54
CA THR A 383 38.70 -34.57 -42.26
C THR A 383 38.50 -33.04 -42.26
N THR A 384 37.26 -32.56 -42.33
CA THR A 384 36.90 -31.15 -42.47
C THR A 384 36.17 -30.55 -41.27
N ASN A 385 35.75 -31.35 -40.27
CA ASN A 385 34.79 -30.88 -39.27
C ASN A 385 35.45 -30.41 -37.97
N ASN A 386 35.02 -29.23 -37.50
CA ASN A 386 35.20 -28.80 -36.12
C ASN A 386 34.41 -29.76 -35.20
N LEU A 387 35.09 -30.63 -34.47
CA LEU A 387 34.49 -31.57 -33.52
C LEU A 387 33.88 -30.83 -32.34
N SER A 388 32.69 -30.25 -32.53
CA SER A 388 32.01 -29.47 -31.51
C SER A 388 30.50 -29.69 -31.53
N GLN A 389 29.89 -29.55 -30.35
CA GLN A 389 28.45 -29.63 -30.21
C GLN A 389 27.94 -28.53 -29.27
N THR A 390 26.90 -27.83 -29.73
CA THR A 390 26.27 -26.75 -28.97
C THR A 390 25.08 -27.21 -28.13
N TYR A 391 24.96 -26.62 -26.93
CA TYR A 391 23.83 -26.74 -26.02
C TYR A 391 23.41 -25.36 -25.48
N SER A 392 22.11 -25.18 -25.27
CA SER A 392 21.56 -23.95 -24.69
C SER A 392 21.67 -23.96 -23.17
N ALA A 393 22.28 -22.91 -22.63
CA ALA A 393 22.53 -22.74 -21.20
C ALA A 393 22.43 -21.26 -20.81
N SER A 394 22.44 -20.98 -19.51
CA SER A 394 22.54 -19.65 -18.94
C SER A 394 23.46 -19.66 -17.73
N THR A 395 24.12 -18.54 -17.47
CA THR A 395 24.79 -18.30 -16.18
C THR A 395 23.76 -17.95 -15.12
N THR A 396 23.94 -18.42 -13.89
CA THR A 396 23.14 -17.98 -12.74
C THR A 396 23.59 -16.58 -12.34
N ALA A 397 22.63 -15.71 -12.01
CA ALA A 397 22.88 -14.33 -11.66
C ALA A 397 22.21 -13.97 -10.32
N ASP A 398 22.37 -14.86 -9.34
CA ASP A 398 21.88 -14.63 -7.98
C ASP A 398 22.47 -13.32 -7.46
N THR A 399 21.59 -12.40 -7.04
CA THR A 399 21.94 -11.03 -6.69
C THR A 399 21.45 -10.69 -5.28
N THR A 400 22.36 -10.25 -4.43
CA THR A 400 22.04 -9.72 -3.10
C THR A 400 21.70 -8.23 -3.20
N VAL A 401 20.48 -7.86 -2.81
CA VAL A 401 20.02 -6.48 -2.76
C VAL A 401 20.13 -5.93 -1.35
N ASN A 402 20.91 -4.86 -1.17
CA ASN A 402 21.07 -4.17 0.11
C ASN A 402 20.23 -2.88 0.13
N TYR A 403 19.36 -2.76 1.13
CA TYR A 403 18.55 -1.56 1.32
C TYR A 403 19.24 -0.55 2.24
N PHE A 404 19.40 0.68 1.78
CA PHE A 404 19.96 1.79 2.55
C PHE A 404 18.93 2.90 2.75
N SER A 405 18.78 3.37 3.98
CA SER A 405 17.92 4.51 4.29
C SER A 405 18.56 5.81 3.83
N THR A 406 17.84 6.61 3.03
CA THR A 406 18.30 7.95 2.61
C THR A 406 18.30 8.97 3.75
N VAL A 407 17.76 8.64 4.92
CA VAL A 407 17.75 9.54 6.08
C VAL A 407 18.89 9.23 7.03
N THR A 408 19.19 7.95 7.26
CA THR A 408 20.23 7.53 8.23
C THR A 408 21.53 7.11 7.56
N GLY A 409 21.53 6.83 6.26
CA GLY A 409 22.65 6.30 5.50
C GLY A 409 23.04 4.87 5.86
N LYS A 410 22.30 4.24 6.78
CA LYS A 410 22.57 2.89 7.27
C LYS A 410 21.81 1.85 6.47
N SER A 411 22.43 0.68 6.33
CA SER A 411 21.76 -0.53 5.84
C SER A 411 20.64 -0.94 6.80
N LEU A 412 19.51 -1.40 6.25
CA LEU A 412 18.36 -1.87 7.03
C LEU A 412 18.53 -3.28 7.61
N ASN A 413 19.70 -3.92 7.45
CA ASN A 413 20.00 -5.29 7.92
C ASN A 413 18.98 -6.36 7.47
N ALA A 414 18.34 -6.14 6.32
CA ALA A 414 17.40 -7.07 5.72
C ALA A 414 17.68 -7.14 4.20
N PRO A 415 18.79 -7.78 3.78
CA PRO A 415 19.08 -7.95 2.36
C PRO A 415 18.05 -8.89 1.72
N GLU A 416 17.75 -8.65 0.44
CA GLU A 416 16.88 -9.49 -0.37
C GLU A 416 17.71 -10.29 -1.38
N GLU A 417 17.50 -11.60 -1.43
CA GLU A 417 18.19 -12.51 -2.35
C GLU A 417 17.33 -12.76 -3.58
N LEU A 418 17.76 -12.24 -4.73
CA LEU A 418 17.09 -12.47 -6.01
C LEU A 418 17.78 -13.60 -6.77
N LYS A 419 17.08 -14.72 -6.95
CA LYS A 419 17.62 -15.89 -7.66
C LYS A 419 17.11 -16.01 -9.09
N GLY A 420 17.97 -16.38 -10.02
CA GLY A 420 17.57 -16.59 -11.42
C GLY A 420 18.71 -16.64 -12.42
N ALA A 421 18.34 -16.74 -13.70
CA ALA A 421 19.29 -16.71 -14.80
C ALA A 421 19.71 -15.27 -15.13
N ASN A 422 20.90 -15.15 -15.72
CA ASN A 422 21.44 -13.87 -16.15
C ASN A 422 20.54 -13.17 -17.19
N GLY A 423 20.12 -11.94 -16.89
CA GLY A 423 19.17 -11.17 -17.68
C GLY A 423 17.71 -11.35 -17.30
N ASP A 424 17.37 -12.20 -16.32
CA ASP A 424 15.99 -12.34 -15.85
C ASP A 424 15.51 -11.04 -15.17
N PRO A 425 14.28 -10.58 -15.45
CA PRO A 425 13.67 -9.50 -14.69
C PRO A 425 13.17 -10.00 -13.33
N LYS A 426 13.39 -9.21 -12.27
CA LYS A 426 12.93 -9.46 -10.90
C LYS A 426 12.32 -8.21 -10.30
N ILE A 427 11.29 -8.38 -9.49
CA ILE A 427 10.61 -7.28 -8.77
C ILE A 427 11.13 -7.27 -7.34
N LEU A 428 11.49 -6.10 -6.83
CA LEU A 428 11.95 -5.92 -5.45
C LEU A 428 10.80 -5.98 -4.43
N SER A 429 11.09 -6.54 -3.26
CA SER A 429 10.21 -6.53 -2.09
C SER A 429 10.56 -5.34 -1.19
N ILE A 430 9.84 -4.23 -1.33
CA ILE A 430 10.13 -3.00 -0.58
C ILE A 430 9.94 -3.24 0.94
N PRO A 431 10.93 -2.93 1.80
CA PRO A 431 10.80 -3.08 3.24
C PRO A 431 9.59 -2.33 3.83
N THR A 432 8.86 -2.97 4.75
CA THR A 432 7.72 -2.38 5.44
C THR A 432 8.07 -1.02 6.07
N GLY A 433 7.23 -0.01 5.87
CA GLY A 433 7.47 1.34 6.39
C GLY A 433 8.44 2.17 5.54
N TYR A 434 8.82 1.70 4.35
CA TYR A 434 9.69 2.43 3.42
C TYR A 434 9.10 2.49 2.00
N LYS A 435 9.54 3.48 1.24
CA LYS A 435 9.31 3.62 -0.20
C LYS A 435 10.65 3.72 -0.93
N LEU A 436 10.68 3.32 -2.21
CA LEU A 436 11.88 3.51 -3.04
C LEU A 436 12.19 5.00 -3.20
N ALA A 437 13.47 5.35 -3.09
CA ALA A 437 13.95 6.70 -3.42
C ALA A 437 13.84 6.95 -4.93
N ASN A 438 14.05 5.91 -5.75
CA ASN A 438 13.84 5.90 -7.19
C ASN A 438 12.92 4.75 -7.58
N VAL A 439 11.72 5.06 -8.08
CA VAL A 439 10.73 4.06 -8.50
C VAL A 439 11.22 3.16 -9.64
N SER A 440 12.20 3.60 -10.42
CA SER A 440 12.79 2.82 -11.51
C SER A 440 13.55 1.59 -11.00
N ASP A 441 13.96 1.59 -9.73
CA ASP A 441 14.64 0.46 -9.10
C ASP A 441 13.68 -0.69 -8.74
N LEU A 442 12.36 -0.53 -8.92
CA LEU A 442 11.41 -1.58 -8.58
C LEU A 442 11.64 -2.87 -9.39
N VAL A 443 12.05 -2.74 -10.65
CA VAL A 443 12.34 -3.87 -11.53
C VAL A 443 13.84 -3.94 -11.77
N GLN A 444 14.47 -5.00 -11.26
CA GLN A 444 15.88 -5.31 -11.47
C GLN A 444 16.03 -6.30 -12.62
N THR A 445 17.10 -6.15 -13.39
CA THR A 445 17.55 -7.18 -14.33
C THR A 445 18.76 -7.86 -13.73
N LEU A 446 18.69 -9.17 -13.49
CA LEU A 446 19.78 -9.91 -12.88
C LEU A 446 21.02 -9.86 -13.78
N ASN A 447 22.19 -9.64 -13.17
CA ASN A 447 23.46 -9.57 -13.88
C ASN A 447 24.53 -10.36 -13.11
N ALA A 448 24.99 -11.46 -13.70
CA ALA A 448 25.98 -12.35 -13.06
C ALA A 448 27.34 -11.67 -12.82
N ASP A 449 27.66 -10.58 -13.53
CA ASP A 449 28.88 -9.80 -13.31
C ASP A 449 28.67 -8.70 -12.24
N GLN A 450 27.45 -8.56 -11.70
CA GLN A 450 27.08 -7.59 -10.66
C GLN A 450 26.25 -8.29 -9.57
N PRO A 451 26.88 -9.16 -8.75
CA PRO A 451 26.17 -10.01 -7.79
C PRO A 451 25.60 -9.26 -6.57
N THR A 452 25.85 -7.95 -6.46
CA THR A 452 25.32 -7.11 -5.40
C THR A 452 24.72 -5.83 -5.97
N LYS A 453 23.64 -5.37 -5.36
CA LYS A 453 22.97 -4.13 -5.74
C LYS A 453 22.55 -3.35 -4.50
N ASP A 454 22.99 -2.10 -4.42
CA ASP A 454 22.50 -1.18 -3.39
C ASP A 454 21.26 -0.45 -3.89
N VAL A 455 20.21 -0.44 -3.08
CA VAL A 455 18.92 0.21 -3.35
C VAL A 455 18.61 1.18 -2.23
N TYR A 456 18.24 2.40 -2.60
CA TYR A 456 17.98 3.47 -1.64
C TYR A 456 16.49 3.60 -1.37
N VAL A 457 16.14 3.68 -0.09
CA VAL A 457 14.77 3.78 0.38
C VAL A 457 14.59 4.94 1.36
N THR A 458 13.42 5.54 1.35
CA THR A 458 13.04 6.62 2.26
C THR A 458 11.93 6.11 3.19
N PRO A 459 12.02 6.32 4.51
CA PRO A 459 10.93 6.00 5.42
C PRO A 459 9.62 6.62 4.96
N ILE A 460 8.55 5.83 4.94
CA ILE A 460 7.18 6.32 4.82
C ILE A 460 6.82 6.87 6.19
N LYS A 461 6.58 8.19 6.28
CA LYS A 461 5.94 8.77 7.46
C LYS A 461 4.50 8.27 7.52
N THR A 462 4.24 7.26 8.34
CA THR A 462 2.93 7.13 8.99
C THR A 462 2.88 8.26 10.01
N THR A 463 2.22 9.36 9.68
CA THR A 463 2.29 10.59 10.50
C THR A 463 1.71 10.43 11.89
N VAL A 464 1.11 9.29 12.22
CA VAL A 464 0.62 9.03 13.56
C VAL A 464 0.70 7.53 13.84
N GLY A 465 1.60 7.14 14.74
CA GLY A 465 1.44 5.86 15.43
C GLY A 465 0.15 5.87 16.27
N ASN A 466 -0.23 4.74 16.84
CA ASN A 466 -1.43 4.64 17.67
C ASN A 466 -1.46 5.76 18.73
N LEU A 467 -2.45 6.63 18.63
CA LEU A 467 -2.78 7.67 19.59
C LEU A 467 -3.45 7.02 20.81
N SER A 468 -2.93 7.28 22.00
CA SER A 468 -3.57 6.83 23.22
C SER A 468 -4.82 7.66 23.53
N TYR A 469 -5.81 7.04 24.17
CA TYR A 469 -6.99 7.73 24.67
C TYR A 469 -7.48 7.17 26.01
N THR A 470 -8.23 7.98 26.73
CA THR A 470 -8.89 7.59 27.99
C THR A 470 -10.37 7.99 27.94
N VAL A 471 -11.26 7.02 28.19
CA VAL A 471 -12.70 7.25 28.27
C VAL A 471 -13.17 7.13 29.71
N THR A 472 -13.90 8.14 30.17
CA THR A 472 -14.57 8.14 31.47
C THR A 472 -16.08 8.19 31.26
N PHE A 473 -16.82 7.24 31.83
CA PHE A 473 -18.29 7.27 31.80
C PHE A 473 -18.84 7.98 33.04
N ARG A 474 -19.82 8.87 32.85
CA ARG A 474 -20.53 9.54 33.94
C ARG A 474 -22.02 9.33 33.81
N ASP A 475 -22.66 9.04 34.94
CA ASP A 475 -24.10 9.05 35.02
C ASP A 475 -24.62 10.48 34.78
N LYS A 476 -25.55 10.63 33.85
CA LYS A 476 -26.04 11.94 33.38
C LYS A 476 -26.77 12.73 34.45
N ASP A 477 -27.49 12.05 35.33
CA ASP A 477 -28.36 12.70 36.31
C ASP A 477 -27.60 13.06 37.59
N THR A 478 -26.63 12.22 37.97
CA THR A 478 -25.85 12.39 39.21
C THR A 478 -24.45 12.95 38.99
N GLY A 479 -23.94 12.93 37.75
CA GLY A 479 -22.58 13.37 37.38
C GLY A 479 -21.45 12.48 37.90
N LYS A 480 -21.78 11.39 38.61
CA LYS A 480 -20.81 10.46 39.20
C LYS A 480 -20.17 9.61 38.12
N VAL A 481 -18.87 9.32 38.28
CA VAL A 481 -18.18 8.36 37.42
C VAL A 481 -18.75 6.96 37.68
N VAL A 482 -19.06 6.24 36.61
CA VAL A 482 -19.63 4.90 36.65
C VAL A 482 -18.82 3.97 35.75
N GLY A 483 -18.71 2.69 36.15
CA GLY A 483 -17.83 1.74 35.47
C GLY A 483 -16.33 2.02 35.67
N SER A 484 -15.49 1.32 34.90
CA SER A 484 -14.04 1.52 34.87
C SER A 484 -13.64 2.43 33.71
N GLU A 485 -12.56 3.19 33.89
CA GLU A 485 -11.96 3.94 32.78
C GLU A 485 -11.45 3.00 31.69
N VAL A 486 -11.71 3.34 30.43
CA VAL A 486 -11.17 2.61 29.29
C VAL A 486 -9.94 3.34 28.78
N LYS A 487 -8.79 2.66 28.79
CA LYS A 487 -7.53 3.16 28.23
C LYS A 487 -7.10 2.25 27.09
N SER A 488 -6.89 2.83 25.92
CA SER A 488 -6.51 2.08 24.73
C SER A 488 -5.86 3.03 23.72
N GLU A 489 -5.56 2.53 22.53
CA GLU A 489 -4.93 3.29 21.47
C GLU A 489 -5.65 3.07 20.12
N GLY A 490 -5.54 4.02 19.21
CA GLY A 490 -6.11 3.94 17.85
C GLY A 490 -5.42 4.92 16.90
N ASN A 491 -5.71 4.88 15.60
CA ASN A 491 -5.08 5.79 14.64
C ASN A 491 -5.73 7.18 14.68
N LEU A 492 -5.02 8.20 14.19
CA LEU A 492 -5.60 9.52 13.98
C LEU A 492 -6.74 9.45 12.96
N GLY A 493 -7.88 10.00 13.35
CA GLY A 493 -9.10 9.99 12.54
C GLY A 493 -9.99 8.78 12.79
N ASP A 494 -9.55 7.77 13.56
CA ASP A 494 -10.38 6.61 13.89
C ASP A 494 -11.61 7.05 14.69
N TYR A 495 -12.78 6.52 14.35
CA TYR A 495 -13.96 6.62 15.20
C TYR A 495 -13.96 5.47 16.21
N ILE A 496 -13.67 5.79 17.46
CA ILE A 496 -13.66 4.87 18.59
C ILE A 496 -15.11 4.64 19.04
N GLY A 497 -15.65 3.48 18.69
CA GLY A 497 -16.93 3.00 19.20
C GLY A 497 -16.81 2.54 20.65
N LEU A 498 -17.84 2.83 21.46
CA LEU A 498 -17.86 2.55 22.88
C LEU A 498 -19.04 1.64 23.24
N THR A 499 -18.86 0.85 24.28
CA THR A 499 -19.92 0.08 24.94
C THR A 499 -20.19 0.73 26.29
N ALA A 500 -21.48 0.92 26.62
CA ALA A 500 -21.85 1.47 27.91
C ALA A 500 -21.46 0.50 29.05
N PRO A 501 -21.08 1.00 30.25
CA PRO A 501 -20.82 0.14 31.40
C PRO A 501 -22.04 -0.71 31.78
N ASP A 502 -21.78 -1.87 32.38
CA ASP A 502 -22.84 -2.77 32.85
C ASP A 502 -23.88 -2.05 33.71
N GLY A 503 -25.16 -2.21 33.37
CA GLY A 503 -26.28 -1.56 34.06
C GLY A 503 -26.57 -0.13 33.61
N TYR A 504 -25.95 0.35 32.53
CA TYR A 504 -26.18 1.68 31.97
C TYR A 504 -26.43 1.63 30.44
N ALA A 505 -27.11 2.64 29.91
CA ALA A 505 -27.29 2.91 28.48
C ALA A 505 -26.74 4.31 28.13
N PHE A 506 -26.29 4.52 26.90
CA PHE A 506 -25.82 5.84 26.46
C PHE A 506 -26.94 6.87 26.44
N SER A 507 -26.69 8.06 26.99
CA SER A 507 -27.72 9.09 27.13
C SER A 507 -28.05 9.82 25.81
N THR A 508 -27.13 9.80 24.85
CA THR A 508 -27.32 10.38 23.51
C THR A 508 -26.53 9.59 22.47
N ILE A 509 -26.88 9.75 21.19
CA ILE A 509 -26.14 9.12 20.08
C ILE A 509 -24.66 9.55 20.01
N LEU A 510 -24.33 10.74 20.51
CA LEU A 510 -22.94 11.25 20.56
C LEU A 510 -22.10 10.57 21.64
N ASP A 511 -22.73 9.85 22.57
CA ASP A 511 -22.05 9.14 23.65
C ASP A 511 -21.55 7.75 23.23
N HIS A 512 -22.03 7.22 22.10
CA HIS A 512 -21.64 5.92 21.55
C HIS A 512 -20.20 5.83 21.03
N GLY A 513 -19.50 6.96 20.91
CA GLY A 513 -18.14 6.97 20.40
C GLY A 513 -17.57 8.37 20.18
N PHE A 514 -16.35 8.45 19.67
CA PHE A 514 -15.68 9.71 19.36
C PHE A 514 -14.60 9.52 18.29
N VAL A 515 -14.25 10.58 17.57
CA VAL A 515 -13.10 10.56 16.67
C VAL A 515 -11.83 10.84 17.47
N LEU A 516 -10.81 10.02 17.26
CA LEU A 516 -9.50 10.16 17.88
C LEU A 516 -8.67 11.17 17.08
N LEU A 517 -8.44 12.33 17.66
CA LEU A 517 -7.85 13.49 16.97
C LEU A 517 -6.49 13.89 17.54
N LYS A 518 -6.11 13.38 18.73
CA LYS A 518 -4.82 13.66 19.36
C LYS A 518 -4.35 12.54 20.28
N ASN A 519 -3.06 12.51 20.58
CA ASN A 519 -2.48 11.59 21.56
C ASN A 519 -2.94 11.96 22.98
N ASN A 520 -3.09 10.97 23.86
CA ASN A 520 -3.64 11.13 25.20
C ASN A 520 -5.02 11.82 25.22
N GLN A 521 -5.88 11.56 24.23
CA GLN A 521 -7.20 12.19 24.17
C GLN A 521 -8.10 11.65 25.28
N SER A 522 -8.50 12.54 26.20
CA SER A 522 -9.46 12.23 27.25
C SER A 522 -10.87 12.64 26.84
N VAL A 523 -11.84 11.75 27.01
CA VAL A 523 -13.24 11.96 26.62
C VAL A 523 -14.17 11.46 27.73
N THR A 524 -15.12 12.30 28.11
CA THR A 524 -16.19 11.94 29.05
C THR A 524 -17.46 11.64 28.28
N LYS A 525 -18.06 10.47 28.51
CA LYS A 525 -19.33 10.05 27.91
C LYS A 525 -20.43 9.93 28.95
N TYR A 526 -21.63 10.34 28.59
CA TYR A 526 -22.77 10.32 29.50
C TYR A 526 -23.63 9.09 29.29
N VAL A 527 -23.96 8.45 30.41
CA VAL A 527 -24.79 7.26 30.44
C VAL A 527 -25.91 7.44 31.46
N THR A 528 -27.00 6.68 31.31
CA THR A 528 -28.16 6.69 32.22
C THR A 528 -28.39 5.27 32.71
N ALA A 529 -28.74 5.10 33.98
CA ALA A 529 -28.99 3.78 34.56
C ALA A 529 -30.06 3.01 33.75
N ALA A 530 -29.69 1.82 33.27
CA ALA A 530 -30.57 0.88 32.58
C ALA A 530 -31.27 -0.03 33.60
N ASP A 531 -31.98 0.59 34.54
CA ASP A 531 -32.59 -0.05 35.70
C ASP A 531 -34.08 -0.35 35.51
N THR A 532 -34.70 0.21 34.47
CA THR A 532 -36.15 0.16 34.26
C THR A 532 -36.47 -1.13 33.49
N PRO A 533 -37.08 -2.14 34.16
CA PRO A 533 -37.45 -3.37 33.49
C PRO A 533 -38.54 -3.08 32.47
N TYR A 534 -38.58 -3.86 31.39
CA TYR A 534 -39.71 -3.91 30.48
C TYR A 534 -40.08 -5.36 30.18
N SER A 535 -41.35 -5.57 29.87
CA SER A 535 -41.91 -6.83 29.42
C SER A 535 -42.92 -6.56 28.31
N ILE A 536 -42.85 -7.35 27.25
CA ILE A 536 -43.72 -7.29 26.10
C ILE A 536 -44.44 -8.62 26.03
N SER A 537 -45.76 -8.58 25.96
CA SER A 537 -46.60 -9.73 25.64
C SER A 537 -47.02 -9.63 24.19
N TYR A 538 -46.71 -10.66 23.40
CA TYR A 538 -47.14 -10.76 22.01
C TYR A 538 -48.45 -11.53 21.94
N VAL A 539 -49.50 -10.90 21.42
CA VAL A 539 -50.84 -11.49 21.36
C VAL A 539 -51.25 -11.67 19.91
N ASP A 540 -51.68 -12.88 19.55
CA ASP A 540 -52.26 -13.17 18.25
C ASP A 540 -53.51 -12.30 18.03
N GLN A 541 -53.47 -11.41 17.04
CA GLN A 541 -54.56 -10.48 16.72
C GLN A 541 -55.87 -11.21 16.40
N ASP A 542 -55.80 -12.39 15.80
CA ASP A 542 -56.99 -13.12 15.35
C ASP A 542 -57.60 -13.97 16.47
N THR A 543 -56.76 -14.57 17.34
CA THR A 543 -57.22 -15.48 18.39
C THR A 543 -57.26 -14.87 19.79
N GLY A 544 -56.63 -13.71 19.99
CA GLY A 544 -56.51 -13.04 21.29
C GLY A 544 -55.64 -13.78 22.30
N LYS A 545 -54.91 -14.83 21.88
CA LYS A 545 -54.03 -15.61 22.75
C LYS A 545 -52.63 -15.05 22.76
N GLU A 546 -51.97 -15.05 23.93
CA GLU A 546 -50.54 -14.77 24.02
C GLU A 546 -49.74 -15.87 23.28
N VAL A 547 -48.82 -15.45 22.42
CA VAL A 547 -48.01 -16.30 21.54
C VAL A 547 -46.52 -16.13 21.76
N GLY A 548 -46.11 -15.22 22.65
CA GLY A 548 -44.73 -15.08 23.09
C GLY A 548 -44.56 -13.89 24.02
N THR A 549 -43.39 -13.79 24.65
CA THR A 549 -43.01 -12.64 25.48
C THR A 549 -41.58 -12.21 25.20
N GLN A 550 -41.28 -10.93 25.44
CA GLN A 550 -39.92 -10.39 25.41
C GLN A 550 -39.73 -9.47 26.62
N SER A 551 -38.71 -9.71 27.44
CA SER A 551 -38.42 -8.87 28.61
C SER A 551 -36.96 -8.46 28.67
N GLY A 552 -36.69 -7.32 29.29
CA GLY A 552 -35.33 -6.81 29.50
C GLY A 552 -35.30 -5.65 30.49
N LYS A 553 -34.19 -4.91 30.50
CA LYS A 553 -34.06 -3.63 31.20
C LYS A 553 -33.50 -2.60 30.25
N GLY A 554 -33.89 -1.34 30.41
CA GLY A 554 -33.32 -0.21 29.68
C GLY A 554 -33.50 1.09 30.42
N ALA A 555 -33.05 2.19 29.82
CA ALA A 555 -33.24 3.52 30.40
C ALA A 555 -34.66 4.01 30.14
N ASP A 556 -35.22 4.77 31.08
CA ASP A 556 -36.51 5.43 30.90
C ASP A 556 -36.48 6.36 29.67
N GLY A 557 -37.50 6.25 28.82
CA GLY A 557 -37.62 6.97 27.55
C GLY A 557 -36.81 6.40 26.38
N SER A 558 -36.07 5.28 26.54
CA SER A 558 -35.29 4.68 25.45
C SER A 558 -36.10 3.73 24.57
N ASP A 559 -35.83 3.71 23.26
CA ASP A 559 -36.50 2.80 22.32
C ASP A 559 -35.80 1.45 22.24
N VAL A 560 -36.58 0.38 22.39
CA VAL A 560 -36.18 -1.02 22.20
C VAL A 560 -36.77 -1.53 20.90
N THR A 561 -35.96 -2.15 20.05
CA THR A 561 -36.47 -2.88 18.89
C THR A 561 -36.99 -4.26 19.32
N LEU A 562 -38.25 -4.53 18.98
CA LEU A 562 -38.96 -5.75 19.29
C LEU A 562 -38.74 -6.81 18.21
N LYS A 563 -38.69 -8.08 18.62
CA LYS A 563 -38.61 -9.23 17.70
C LYS A 563 -39.91 -10.02 17.79
N SER A 564 -40.58 -10.24 16.65
CA SER A 564 -41.82 -11.01 16.64
C SER A 564 -41.55 -12.48 17.00
N PRO A 565 -42.50 -13.17 17.67
CA PRO A 565 -42.39 -14.60 17.92
C PRO A 565 -42.32 -15.44 16.64
N ASP A 566 -41.71 -16.63 16.73
CA ASP A 566 -41.61 -17.56 15.60
C ASP A 566 -42.98 -17.85 14.98
N ASN A 567 -43.08 -17.72 13.64
CA ASN A 567 -44.32 -17.85 12.86
C ASN A 567 -45.34 -16.72 13.06
N TYR A 568 -44.94 -15.58 13.62
CA TYR A 568 -45.78 -14.38 13.74
C TYR A 568 -45.06 -13.15 13.16
N ALA A 569 -45.85 -12.22 12.63
CA ALA A 569 -45.38 -10.92 12.15
C ALA A 569 -46.09 -9.79 12.91
N PHE A 570 -45.44 -8.63 13.05
CA PHE A 570 -46.07 -7.44 13.63
C PHE A 570 -47.25 -6.97 12.78
N VAL A 571 -48.31 -6.47 13.44
CA VAL A 571 -49.50 -5.93 12.76
C VAL A 571 -49.20 -4.59 12.11
N SER A 572 -48.36 -3.76 12.74
CA SER A 572 -47.85 -2.50 12.21
C SER A 572 -46.34 -2.40 12.32
N ALA A 573 -45.70 -1.60 11.46
CA ALA A 573 -44.28 -1.28 11.58
C ALA A 573 -43.97 -0.49 12.88
N ASP A 574 -44.93 0.29 13.37
CA ASP A 574 -44.80 1.05 14.63
C ASP A 574 -44.77 0.13 15.86
N ASP A 575 -45.22 -1.12 15.72
CA ASP A 575 -45.17 -2.11 16.80
C ASP A 575 -43.79 -2.78 16.92
N MET A 576 -42.86 -2.51 16.00
CA MET A 576 -41.49 -3.02 16.03
C MET A 576 -40.61 -2.26 17.03
N THR A 577 -41.06 -1.12 17.54
CA THR A 577 -40.31 -0.32 18.52
C THR A 577 -41.15 -0.11 19.78
N TYR A 578 -40.46 -0.14 20.92
CA TYR A 578 -41.05 0.10 22.23
C TYR A 578 -40.22 1.11 23.00
N THR A 579 -40.79 2.28 23.24
CA THR A 579 -40.22 3.25 24.18
C THR A 579 -40.48 2.78 25.61
N ILE A 580 -39.42 2.54 26.38
CA ILE A 580 -39.51 2.16 27.79
C ILE A 580 -40.05 3.35 28.58
N ASP A 581 -41.06 3.11 29.41
CA ASP A 581 -41.64 4.12 30.30
C ASP A 581 -41.60 3.61 31.76
N LYS A 582 -40.98 4.38 32.65
CA LYS A 582 -40.82 4.08 34.08
C LYS A 582 -42.09 4.37 34.90
N SER A 583 -43.07 5.09 34.33
CA SER A 583 -44.25 5.61 35.03
C SER A 583 -45.45 4.66 35.09
N ASP A 584 -45.46 3.60 34.28
CA ASP A 584 -46.50 2.56 34.29
C ASP A 584 -45.81 1.20 34.27
N THR A 585 -46.26 0.23 35.08
CA THR A 585 -45.58 -1.06 35.27
C THR A 585 -45.32 -1.75 33.92
N ALA A 586 -44.08 -1.63 33.42
CA ALA A 586 -43.67 -1.73 32.02
C ALA A 586 -44.06 -3.05 31.32
N THR A 587 -45.33 -3.14 30.96
CA THR A 587 -45.95 -4.27 30.28
C THR A 587 -46.72 -3.71 29.09
N LYS A 588 -46.18 -3.88 27.87
CA LYS A 588 -46.89 -3.52 26.63
C LYS A 588 -47.37 -4.79 25.95
N THR A 589 -48.64 -4.79 25.55
CA THR A 589 -49.16 -5.82 24.66
C THR A 589 -48.94 -5.39 23.22
N VAL A 590 -48.29 -6.23 22.43
CA VAL A 590 -48.08 -6.03 21.00
C VAL A 590 -48.85 -7.09 20.24
N TYR A 591 -49.77 -6.65 19.38
CA TYR A 591 -50.52 -7.58 18.56
C TYR A 591 -49.68 -8.04 17.38
N VAL A 592 -49.64 -9.34 17.18
CA VAL A 592 -48.93 -10.00 16.10
C VAL A 592 -49.90 -10.91 15.34
N LYS A 593 -49.65 -11.18 14.07
CA LYS A 593 -50.51 -12.04 13.26
C LYS A 593 -49.77 -13.28 12.82
N LYS A 594 -50.45 -14.42 12.83
CA LYS A 594 -49.88 -15.69 12.39
C LYS A 594 -49.43 -15.56 10.94
N SER A 595 -48.12 -15.65 10.75
CA SER A 595 -47.44 -15.42 9.50
C SER A 595 -47.17 -16.76 8.81
N ASN A 596 -47.69 -16.92 7.60
CA ASN A 596 -47.28 -17.95 6.65
C ASN A 596 -46.13 -17.45 5.74
N GLN A 597 -45.34 -16.47 6.19
CA GLN A 597 -44.52 -15.60 5.36
C GLN A 597 -43.01 -15.73 5.65
N THR A 598 -42.22 -15.70 4.57
CA THR A 598 -40.78 -15.38 4.58
C THR A 598 -40.58 -13.86 4.64
N VAL A 599 -39.36 -13.40 4.91
CA VAL A 599 -38.93 -12.05 5.33
C VAL A 599 -39.21 -10.90 4.31
N ASP A 600 -40.00 -11.12 3.25
CA ASP A 600 -40.03 -10.31 2.01
C ASP A 600 -41.16 -9.27 1.87
N ASN A 601 -41.75 -8.81 2.98
CA ASN A 601 -43.01 -8.04 2.96
C ASN A 601 -42.89 -6.57 3.37
N ILE A 602 -41.70 -5.98 3.41
CA ILE A 602 -41.54 -4.54 3.65
C ILE A 602 -40.99 -3.90 2.37
N VAL A 603 -41.69 -2.88 1.88
CA VAL A 603 -41.26 -2.08 0.74
C VAL A 603 -40.94 -0.66 1.17
N ALA A 604 -39.97 -0.04 0.52
CA ALA A 604 -39.66 1.38 0.69
C ALA A 604 -39.66 2.11 -0.64
N GLY A 605 -40.02 3.39 -0.60
CA GLY A 605 -39.88 4.26 -1.75
C GLY A 605 -38.43 4.54 -2.08
N TYR A 606 -38.11 4.64 -3.38
CA TYR A 606 -36.82 5.13 -3.82
C TYR A 606 -36.56 6.56 -3.31
N PRO A 607 -35.44 6.84 -2.64
CA PRO A 607 -35.06 8.20 -2.25
C PRO A 607 -34.90 9.13 -3.46
N GLN A 608 -35.13 10.43 -3.28
CA GLN A 608 -34.96 11.50 -4.30
C GLN A 608 -35.79 11.30 -5.58
N ASN A 609 -36.86 10.51 -5.53
CA ASN A 609 -37.72 10.18 -6.68
C ASN A 609 -39.07 10.91 -6.63
N GLY A 610 -39.25 11.82 -5.66
CA GLY A 610 -40.51 12.52 -5.45
C GLY A 610 -41.59 11.63 -4.83
N TYR A 611 -42.84 12.10 -4.90
CA TYR A 611 -43.97 11.42 -4.27
C TYR A 611 -44.34 10.09 -4.95
N ILE A 612 -44.68 9.06 -4.16
CA ILE A 612 -45.19 7.78 -4.67
C ILE A 612 -46.70 7.85 -4.86
N LYS A 613 -47.15 7.42 -6.03
CA LYS A 613 -48.56 7.41 -6.44
C LYS A 613 -49.29 6.21 -5.85
N ILE A 614 -50.50 6.45 -5.35
CA ILE A 614 -51.41 5.41 -4.86
C ILE A 614 -52.52 5.17 -5.88
N TYR A 615 -52.86 3.90 -6.08
CA TYR A 615 -53.90 3.44 -6.99
C TYR A 615 -54.95 2.63 -6.24
N ASP A 616 -56.19 2.64 -6.71
CA ASP A 616 -57.21 1.70 -6.24
C ASP A 616 -57.08 0.31 -6.89
N ALA A 617 -57.91 -0.65 -6.45
CA ALA A 617 -57.90 -2.01 -6.99
C ALA A 617 -58.21 -2.12 -8.51
N ASN A 618 -58.73 -1.06 -9.13
CA ASN A 618 -59.03 -0.97 -10.56
C ASN A 618 -57.94 -0.21 -11.35
N GLY A 619 -56.90 0.28 -10.66
CA GLY A 619 -55.82 1.06 -11.25
C GLY A 619 -56.19 2.51 -11.54
N LYS A 620 -57.18 3.07 -10.83
CA LYS A 620 -57.46 4.50 -10.85
C LYS A 620 -56.50 5.20 -9.87
N LEU A 621 -55.83 6.24 -10.35
CA LEU A 621 -54.93 7.05 -9.53
C LEU A 621 -55.74 7.81 -8.47
N ASN A 622 -55.28 7.77 -7.22
CA ASN A 622 -55.74 8.64 -6.16
C ASN A 622 -54.94 9.96 -6.23
N ASN A 623 -55.62 11.07 -6.52
CA ASN A 623 -54.98 12.40 -6.64
C ASN A 623 -54.91 13.16 -5.31
N ASP A 624 -55.57 12.66 -4.27
CA ASP A 624 -55.73 13.35 -2.99
C ASP A 624 -54.70 12.88 -1.95
N VAL A 625 -54.04 11.73 -2.19
CA VAL A 625 -53.09 11.10 -1.26
C VAL A 625 -51.83 10.70 -2.00
N VAL A 626 -50.68 11.11 -1.45
CA VAL A 626 -49.36 10.69 -1.90
C VAL A 626 -48.49 10.28 -0.72
N LEU A 627 -47.58 9.36 -0.98
CA LEU A 627 -46.63 8.85 0.00
C LEU A 627 -45.27 9.55 -0.15
N THR A 628 -44.62 9.84 0.98
CA THR A 628 -43.31 10.52 1.03
C THR A 628 -42.20 9.57 0.59
N GLU A 629 -41.21 10.08 -0.14
CA GLU A 629 -40.04 9.30 -0.54
C GLU A 629 -39.29 8.73 0.68
N GLY A 630 -38.70 7.53 0.52
CA GLY A 630 -37.93 6.86 1.58
C GLY A 630 -38.74 6.30 2.76
N SER A 631 -40.04 6.58 2.85
CA SER A 631 -40.89 5.93 3.85
C SER A 631 -41.14 4.46 3.50
N SER A 632 -41.48 3.67 4.51
CA SER A 632 -41.52 2.20 4.44
C SER A 632 -42.91 1.68 4.82
N TRP A 633 -43.37 0.64 4.14
CA TRP A 633 -44.70 0.07 4.30
C TRP A 633 -44.66 -1.45 4.29
N ILE A 634 -45.54 -2.04 5.08
CA ILE A 634 -45.80 -3.47 5.01
C ILE A 634 -46.73 -3.72 3.82
N VAL A 635 -46.42 -4.75 3.04
CA VAL A 635 -47.25 -5.21 1.93
C VAL A 635 -47.82 -6.58 2.24
N ASP A 636 -49.13 -6.72 2.14
CA ASP A 636 -49.83 -7.95 2.50
C ASP A 636 -50.36 -8.71 1.27
N LYS A 637 -50.33 -8.07 0.10
CA LYS A 637 -50.84 -8.64 -1.15
C LYS A 637 -50.14 -8.04 -2.36
N THR A 638 -49.81 -8.90 -3.31
CA THR A 638 -49.40 -8.51 -4.67
C THR A 638 -50.57 -8.70 -5.63
N GLN A 639 -50.78 -7.74 -6.54
CA GLN A 639 -51.85 -7.78 -7.52
C GLN A 639 -51.39 -7.24 -8.88
N THR A 640 -51.79 -7.92 -9.95
CA THR A 640 -51.60 -7.40 -11.32
C THR A 640 -52.79 -6.52 -11.70
N ILE A 641 -52.52 -5.26 -12.01
CA ILE A 641 -53.51 -4.28 -12.46
C ILE A 641 -53.08 -3.78 -13.85
N LYS A 642 -53.91 -4.01 -14.87
CA LYS A 642 -53.63 -3.63 -16.27
C LYS A 642 -52.24 -4.05 -16.77
N GLY A 643 -51.80 -5.25 -16.40
CA GLY A 643 -50.52 -5.83 -16.82
C GLY A 643 -49.27 -5.32 -16.06
N SER A 644 -49.43 -4.45 -15.06
CA SER A 644 -48.34 -4.05 -14.16
C SER A 644 -48.56 -4.65 -12.77
N GLU A 645 -47.46 -4.94 -12.08
CA GLU A 645 -47.49 -5.45 -10.71
C GLU A 645 -47.61 -4.31 -9.69
N TYR A 646 -48.43 -4.54 -8.67
CA TYR A 646 -48.69 -3.61 -7.58
C TYR A 646 -48.65 -4.31 -6.24
N TYR A 647 -48.22 -3.60 -5.21
CA TYR A 647 -48.26 -4.03 -3.81
C TYR A 647 -49.33 -3.26 -3.06
N ARG A 648 -50.15 -3.99 -2.28
CA ARG A 648 -51.15 -3.37 -1.42
C ARG A 648 -50.50 -2.88 -0.14
N VAL A 649 -50.68 -1.60 0.16
CA VAL A 649 -50.12 -0.93 1.36
C VAL A 649 -51.21 -0.53 2.36
N ALA A 650 -52.47 -0.44 1.93
CA ALA A 650 -53.65 -0.30 2.79
C ALA A 650 -54.93 -0.79 2.08
N THR A 651 -56.08 -0.69 2.76
CA THR A 651 -57.37 -1.15 2.19
C THR A 651 -57.72 -0.36 0.93
N ASN A 652 -57.77 -1.06 -0.21
CA ASN A 652 -58.00 -0.48 -1.53
C ASN A 652 -56.94 0.56 -1.96
N GLU A 653 -55.72 0.48 -1.43
CA GLU A 653 -54.60 1.35 -1.77
C GLU A 653 -53.36 0.53 -2.17
N TYR A 654 -52.89 0.79 -3.38
CA TYR A 654 -51.84 0.03 -4.04
C TYR A 654 -50.73 0.95 -4.55
N VAL A 655 -49.48 0.55 -4.36
CA VAL A 655 -48.30 1.19 -4.97
C VAL A 655 -47.78 0.31 -6.10
N LYS A 656 -47.24 0.93 -7.15
CA LYS A 656 -46.69 0.16 -8.27
C LYS A 656 -45.37 -0.48 -7.85
N ALA A 657 -45.17 -1.76 -8.17
CA ALA A 657 -43.97 -2.48 -7.76
C ALA A 657 -42.67 -1.86 -8.33
N SER A 658 -42.76 -1.17 -9.47
CA SER A 658 -41.63 -0.43 -10.07
C SER A 658 -41.21 0.83 -9.31
N ASP A 659 -42.04 1.32 -8.39
CA ASP A 659 -41.84 2.60 -7.71
C ASP A 659 -41.29 2.41 -6.28
N VAL A 660 -41.11 1.15 -5.86
CA VAL A 660 -40.63 0.76 -4.53
C VAL A 660 -39.65 -0.41 -4.62
N TYR A 661 -38.86 -0.65 -3.57
CA TYR A 661 -38.01 -1.83 -3.45
C TYR A 661 -38.29 -2.56 -2.13
N LYS A 662 -38.15 -3.88 -2.14
CA LYS A 662 -38.27 -4.72 -0.94
C LYS A 662 -36.99 -4.67 -0.11
N TYR A 663 -37.10 -4.70 1.20
CA TYR A 663 -35.94 -4.76 2.10
C TYR A 663 -36.23 -5.53 3.39
N THR A 664 -35.17 -5.98 4.05
CA THR A 664 -35.18 -6.57 5.40
C THR A 664 -34.56 -5.60 6.40
N PRO A 665 -35.25 -5.22 7.49
CA PRO A 665 -34.65 -4.45 8.57
C PRO A 665 -33.47 -5.20 9.18
N LEU A 666 -32.36 -4.51 9.37
CA LEU A 666 -31.11 -5.08 9.89
C LEU A 666 -30.49 -4.03 10.81
N GLN A 667 -29.93 -4.36 11.95
CA GLN A 667 -29.11 -3.40 12.70
C GLN A 667 -27.79 -4.06 13.00
N SER A 668 -26.74 -3.62 12.32
CA SER A 668 -25.42 -4.24 12.40
C SER A 668 -24.35 -3.29 11.86
N ILE A 669 -23.09 -3.72 11.92
CA ILE A 669 -21.96 -3.04 11.31
C ILE A 669 -21.46 -3.91 10.15
N VAL A 670 -21.29 -3.29 8.99
CA VAL A 670 -20.57 -3.89 7.86
C VAL A 670 -19.19 -3.25 7.74
N THR A 671 -18.15 -4.05 7.70
CA THR A 671 -16.76 -3.59 7.54
C THR A 671 -16.30 -3.88 6.12
N THR A 672 -15.84 -2.86 5.39
CA THR A 672 -15.34 -3.03 4.01
C THR A 672 -14.07 -3.88 3.95
N ARG A 673 -13.87 -4.63 2.87
CA ARG A 673 -12.70 -5.52 2.71
C ARG A 673 -11.66 -4.98 1.73
N GLY A 674 -10.43 -5.45 1.89
CA GLY A 674 -9.40 -5.47 0.84
C GLY A 674 -8.47 -4.27 0.82
N THR A 675 -7.78 -4.10 -0.32
CA THR A 675 -6.79 -3.04 -0.57
C THR A 675 -7.29 -1.93 -1.51
N ASN A 676 -8.53 -2.05 -2.00
CA ASN A 676 -9.17 -1.07 -2.88
C ASN A 676 -10.47 -0.56 -2.26
N VAL A 677 -10.81 0.71 -2.50
CA VAL A 677 -12.06 1.32 -2.03
C VAL A 677 -13.29 0.50 -2.46
N THR A 678 -14.27 0.38 -1.58
CA THR A 678 -15.52 -0.36 -1.82
C THR A 678 -16.52 0.50 -2.59
N PRO A 679 -16.98 0.08 -3.78
CA PRO A 679 -17.96 0.83 -4.57
C PRO A 679 -19.33 0.93 -3.87
N VAL A 680 -19.98 2.09 -3.97
CA VAL A 680 -21.33 2.32 -3.44
C VAL A 680 -22.35 2.40 -4.58
N TYR A 681 -23.48 1.72 -4.41
CA TYR A 681 -24.58 1.69 -5.37
C TYR A 681 -25.81 2.37 -4.77
N ASN A 682 -26.73 2.84 -5.62
CA ASN A 682 -28.04 3.28 -5.15
C ASN A 682 -29.04 2.13 -5.04
N SER A 683 -30.22 2.39 -4.47
CA SER A 683 -31.30 1.39 -4.32
C SER A 683 -31.82 0.83 -5.65
N ARG A 684 -31.48 1.45 -6.80
CA ARG A 684 -31.75 0.94 -8.17
C ARG A 684 -30.61 0.10 -8.75
N GLY A 685 -29.52 -0.07 -8.01
CA GLY A 685 -28.32 -0.79 -8.41
C GLY A 685 -27.44 -0.03 -9.40
N GLN A 686 -27.53 1.30 -9.44
CA GLN A 686 -26.64 2.17 -10.22
C GLN A 686 -25.43 2.55 -9.37
N LEU A 687 -24.23 2.48 -9.95
CA LEU A 687 -22.98 2.87 -9.29
C LEU A 687 -22.96 4.39 -9.04
N LEU A 688 -22.65 4.81 -7.81
CA LEU A 688 -22.39 6.20 -7.46
C LEU A 688 -20.92 6.53 -7.71
N ALA A 689 -20.59 7.00 -8.90
CA ALA A 689 -19.19 7.19 -9.35
C ALA A 689 -18.37 8.17 -8.49
N ASN A 690 -19.02 9.02 -7.71
CA ASN A 690 -18.41 10.01 -6.82
C ASN A 690 -18.40 9.59 -5.34
N VAL A 691 -18.83 8.37 -5.01
CA VAL A 691 -18.89 7.86 -3.64
C VAL A 691 -18.31 6.45 -3.59
N ALA A 692 -17.21 6.29 -2.86
CA ALA A 692 -16.63 5.01 -2.52
C ALA A 692 -16.27 5.01 -1.04
N LEU A 693 -16.35 3.85 -0.39
CA LEU A 693 -15.97 3.70 1.01
C LEU A 693 -14.52 3.26 1.07
N ASP A 694 -13.76 3.80 2.01
CA ASP A 694 -12.37 3.39 2.17
C ASP A 694 -12.27 1.94 2.66
N THR A 695 -11.11 1.32 2.44
CA THR A 695 -10.83 -0.05 2.85
C THR A 695 -10.87 -0.24 4.36
N ASN A 696 -11.37 -1.38 4.84
CA ASN A 696 -11.38 -1.77 6.25
C ASN A 696 -12.09 -0.78 7.19
N THR A 697 -13.08 -0.06 6.68
CA THR A 697 -13.87 0.91 7.45
C THR A 697 -15.23 0.32 7.85
N PRO A 698 -15.67 0.51 9.11
CA PRO A 698 -16.97 0.05 9.58
C PRO A 698 -18.09 1.04 9.21
N TRP A 699 -19.22 0.52 8.77
CA TRP A 699 -20.41 1.29 8.40
C TRP A 699 -21.64 0.70 9.08
N TYR A 700 -22.44 1.58 9.67
CA TYR A 700 -23.74 1.19 10.19
C TYR A 700 -24.67 0.80 9.05
N THR A 701 -25.35 -0.35 9.22
CA THR A 701 -26.41 -0.77 8.33
C THR A 701 -27.72 -0.95 9.08
N ASP A 702 -28.78 -0.35 8.53
CA ASP A 702 -30.14 -0.42 9.05
C ASP A 702 -31.10 -1.30 8.22
N ARG A 703 -30.63 -1.81 7.07
CA ARG A 703 -31.38 -2.75 6.22
C ARG A 703 -30.50 -3.48 5.21
N SER A 704 -30.96 -4.66 4.80
CA SER A 704 -30.47 -5.38 3.63
C SER A 704 -31.54 -5.48 2.53
N ALA A 705 -31.13 -5.61 1.28
CA ALA A 705 -32.04 -5.78 0.14
C ALA A 705 -31.36 -6.55 -0.99
N GLU A 706 -32.16 -7.25 -1.81
CA GLU A 706 -31.71 -7.82 -3.07
C GLU A 706 -31.87 -6.78 -4.19
N ILE A 707 -30.75 -6.25 -4.67
CA ILE A 707 -30.72 -5.20 -5.69
C ILE A 707 -30.03 -5.77 -6.92
N ARG A 708 -30.77 -5.90 -8.03
CA ARG A 708 -30.30 -6.51 -9.28
C ARG A 708 -29.68 -7.90 -9.09
N GLY A 709 -30.30 -8.73 -8.24
CA GLY A 709 -29.85 -10.11 -7.99
C GLY A 709 -28.63 -10.23 -7.05
N SER A 710 -28.24 -9.13 -6.38
CA SER A 710 -27.14 -9.13 -5.41
C SER A 710 -27.66 -8.68 -4.04
N LEU A 711 -27.31 -9.42 -2.98
CA LEU A 711 -27.56 -9.00 -1.60
C LEU A 711 -26.67 -7.79 -1.27
N MET A 712 -27.29 -6.72 -0.78
CA MET A 712 -26.60 -5.48 -0.40
C MET A 712 -27.04 -4.99 0.97
N TYR A 713 -26.18 -4.20 1.62
CA TYR A 713 -26.42 -3.53 2.90
C TYR A 713 -26.44 -2.02 2.72
N ARG A 714 -27.41 -1.34 3.34
CA ARG A 714 -27.53 0.12 3.25
C ARG A 714 -26.54 0.78 4.21
N VAL A 715 -25.77 1.75 3.71
CA VAL A 715 -24.74 2.48 4.47
C VAL A 715 -24.96 4.00 4.47
N SER A 716 -25.96 4.49 3.72
CA SER A 716 -26.40 5.89 3.73
C SER A 716 -27.84 5.99 3.20
N THR A 717 -28.40 7.21 3.11
CA THR A 717 -29.80 7.45 2.68
C THR A 717 -30.20 6.68 1.42
N ASP A 718 -29.33 6.63 0.42
CA ASP A 718 -29.49 5.84 -0.81
C ASP A 718 -28.19 5.17 -1.24
N GLY A 719 -27.32 4.80 -0.30
CA GLY A 719 -26.03 4.16 -0.57
C GLY A 719 -26.02 2.72 -0.07
N TRP A 720 -25.59 1.80 -0.93
CA TRP A 720 -25.61 0.36 -0.71
C TRP A 720 -24.28 -0.28 -1.10
N VAL A 721 -23.79 -1.20 -0.29
CA VAL A 721 -22.60 -2.01 -0.55
C VAL A 721 -22.96 -3.47 -0.71
N LYS A 722 -22.25 -4.19 -1.60
CA LYS A 722 -22.50 -5.62 -1.81
C LYS A 722 -22.04 -6.41 -0.59
N ALA A 723 -22.83 -7.41 -0.21
CA ALA A 723 -22.48 -8.32 0.88
C ALA A 723 -21.18 -9.11 0.63
N SER A 724 -20.76 -9.28 -0.63
CA SER A 724 -19.49 -9.93 -1.00
C SER A 724 -18.25 -9.12 -0.61
N ASP A 725 -18.40 -7.79 -0.50
CA ASP A 725 -17.29 -6.85 -0.39
C ASP A 725 -17.08 -6.40 1.06
N VAL A 726 -17.89 -6.92 1.99
CA VAL A 726 -17.92 -6.52 3.39
C VAL A 726 -18.06 -7.72 4.34
N ASP A 727 -17.58 -7.55 5.57
CA ASP A 727 -17.84 -8.45 6.69
C ASP A 727 -18.99 -7.91 7.56
N LEU A 728 -20.00 -8.73 7.84
CA LEU A 728 -21.10 -8.37 8.73
C LEU A 728 -20.77 -8.82 10.16
N THR A 729 -20.58 -7.87 11.07
CA THR A 729 -20.30 -8.15 12.48
C THR A 729 -21.62 -8.08 13.27
N LYS A 730 -22.07 -9.22 13.81
CA LYS A 730 -23.31 -9.31 14.60
C LYS A 730 -23.11 -8.86 16.04
#